data_AF-A0A258GL89-F1
#
_entry.id   AF-A0A258GL89-F1
#
_cell.length_a   1.000
_cell.length_b   1.000
_cell.length_c   1.000
_cell.angle_alpha   90.00
_cell.angle_beta   90.00
_cell.angle_gamma   90.00
#
_symmetry.space_group_name_H-M   'P 1'
#
loop_
_entity.id
_entity.type
_entity.pdbx_description
1 polymer ?
#
loop_
_entity_poly.entity_id
_entity_poly.type
_entity_poly.pdbx_seq_one_letter_code
_entity_poly.pdbx_strand_id
1 'polypeptide(L)'
;MTLADTRTDPAPRAMLILGIVVLLSAAVTLAGLPTLRDTLMRWDLGLGDSPYFLPGHALQLYLITPATALATSIFLLAPGLILSAVFGREKHAAAWLVSSLTIAILTHIVVTTAFQLATGIVAKGTTYLWLVLALNIACLAVAGLRLSAGGQHRLRLDGQGVDLWVALGLFWLCLVLFAPKFYWENFTGDGSGSLQFARLYIAKLWPFWTPEAGPIRNAPGLTMVLFVIPESWFVRLWGEWEFSVRAPLLMYLALLYPVLTQLIRTGREALPALRPADHALIVAALLLYTLANVYSGGYHVYFGDSPMPAARETLSLICFLGYALFFIEDRRWLMLATGVMTHLVIPTGGLWLLMWPAAVFLTFRPIPWARLFVAAGIVGVAGFISVILPKLIIMLGLPFPGDEFGAGNIITRLRFMTFADWSRFAFWAMPAGILPVLFLLTWPKQDRIARALTLVTLGYFLFFYLQAYRVLLHHFIPAMIPPLVVMYRSELWARHQPALRGAAAVLLALSVWLSWPREMKMHGFERVIGQHVLTEGPIFETAERGDGDRFRGFDEKALDIAHVLLGNLFKMTYGEDDPKERYYGAPLVWWYYSEFDKPEGQIVNYVLKPLDQATEVDGTLFDEKDGYGLYIRDMALYAAHAATKLPVDTGAAIYITPRTVIYGHGAKRGERFVFDIVPPIKRLLGMNGK
;
A
#
# COMPACT_ATOMS: atom_id res chain seq x y z
N MET A 1 58.24 18.82 5.03
CA MET A 1 57.50 18.91 3.76
C MET A 1 56.92 17.53 3.48
N THR A 2 55.82 17.20 4.16
CA THR A 2 55.11 15.93 4.08
C THR A 2 54.05 16.06 3.00
N LEU A 3 54.12 15.20 1.98
CA LEU A 3 53.15 15.08 0.90
C LEU A 3 51.75 14.93 1.50
N ALA A 4 50.92 15.95 1.32
CA ALA A 4 49.50 15.87 1.55
C ALA A 4 48.94 14.81 0.60
N ASP A 5 48.44 13.71 1.15
CA ASP A 5 47.63 12.72 0.44
C ASP A 5 46.34 13.44 0.00
N THR A 6 46.38 14.08 -1.17
CA THR A 6 45.22 14.65 -1.85
C THR A 6 44.37 13.51 -2.39
N ARG A 7 43.76 12.73 -1.49
CA ARG A 7 42.57 11.97 -1.84
C ARG A 7 41.51 13.00 -2.20
N THR A 8 41.29 13.16 -3.50
CA THR A 8 40.13 13.87 -4.02
C THR A 8 38.90 13.40 -3.25
N ASP A 9 38.29 14.31 -2.51
CA ASP A 9 37.12 14.03 -1.69
C ASP A 9 36.07 13.34 -2.59
N PRO A 10 35.58 12.13 -2.30
CA PRO A 10 34.62 11.43 -3.17
C PRO A 10 33.26 12.15 -3.27
N ALA A 11 33.03 13.18 -2.45
CA ALA A 11 31.79 13.95 -2.35
C ALA A 11 31.29 14.62 -3.65
N PRO A 12 32.10 15.30 -4.49
CA PRO A 12 31.64 15.96 -5.71
C PRO A 12 31.19 14.97 -6.78
N ARG A 13 31.83 13.79 -6.85
CA ARG A 13 31.47 12.73 -7.81
C ARG A 13 30.14 12.09 -7.45
N ALA A 14 29.88 11.81 -6.18
CA ALA A 14 28.63 11.19 -5.74
C ALA A 14 27.40 12.06 -6.05
N MET A 15 27.50 13.38 -5.82
CA MET A 15 26.42 14.32 -6.13
C MET A 15 26.23 14.54 -7.62
N LEU A 16 27.31 14.55 -8.41
CA LEU A 16 27.21 14.58 -9.87
C LEU A 16 26.47 13.33 -10.39
N ILE A 17 26.83 12.14 -9.90
CA ILE A 17 26.16 10.88 -10.26
C ILE A 17 24.68 10.95 -9.88
N LEU A 18 24.34 11.41 -8.68
CA LEU A 18 22.95 11.56 -8.25
C LEU A 18 22.19 12.54 -9.17
N GLY A 19 22.79 13.67 -9.51
CA GLY A 19 22.22 14.63 -10.47
C GLY A 19 21.98 14.00 -11.84
N ILE A 20 22.94 13.25 -12.38
CA ILE A 20 22.80 12.51 -13.64
C ILE A 20 21.67 11.48 -13.55
N VAL A 21 21.60 10.70 -12.47
CA VAL A 21 20.52 9.71 -12.27
C VAL A 21 19.16 10.38 -12.25
N VAL A 22 19.02 11.52 -11.58
CA VAL A 22 17.76 12.29 -11.53
C VAL A 22 17.38 12.83 -12.91
N LEU A 23 18.34 13.39 -13.66
CA LEU A 23 18.12 13.90 -15.01
C LEU A 23 17.73 12.79 -15.99
N LEU A 24 18.43 11.65 -15.96
CA LEU A 24 18.10 10.48 -16.76
C LEU A 24 16.73 9.92 -16.38
N SER A 25 16.41 9.88 -15.09
CA SER A 25 15.09 9.42 -14.60
C SER A 25 13.97 10.33 -15.11
N ALA A 26 14.17 11.65 -15.11
CA ALA A 26 13.23 12.61 -15.67
C ALA A 26 13.05 12.40 -17.20
N ALA A 27 14.17 12.24 -17.92
CA ALA A 27 14.14 12.04 -19.38
C ALA A 27 13.45 10.73 -19.78
N VAL A 28 13.75 9.62 -19.09
CA VAL A 28 13.09 8.32 -19.31
C VAL A 28 11.61 8.39 -18.95
N THR A 29 11.25 9.06 -17.85
CA THR A 29 9.85 9.28 -17.47
C THR A 29 9.09 10.04 -18.55
N LEU A 30 9.67 11.14 -19.06
CA LEU A 30 9.06 11.95 -20.10
C LEU A 30 8.90 11.17 -21.42
N ALA A 31 9.96 10.49 -21.87
CA ALA A 31 9.95 9.74 -23.12
C ALA A 31 9.09 8.47 -23.05
N GLY A 32 9.00 7.84 -21.89
CA GLY A 32 8.26 6.59 -21.68
C GLY A 32 6.77 6.77 -21.38
N LEU A 33 6.33 7.97 -20.98
CA LEU A 33 4.95 8.25 -20.60
C LEU A 33 3.91 7.86 -21.67
N PRO A 34 4.09 8.17 -22.97
CA PRO A 34 3.15 7.74 -24.01
C PRO A 34 3.05 6.21 -24.12
N THR A 35 4.19 5.51 -24.09
CA THR A 35 4.25 4.05 -24.18
C THR A 35 3.61 3.37 -22.97
N LEU A 36 3.82 3.93 -21.77
CA LEU A 36 3.17 3.45 -20.55
C LEU A 36 1.65 3.60 -20.68
N ARG A 37 1.13 4.75 -21.12
CA ARG A 37 -0.31 4.95 -21.31
C ARG A 37 -0.89 4.04 -22.40
N ASP A 38 -0.15 3.82 -23.49
CA ASP A 38 -0.53 2.83 -24.52
C ASP A 38 -0.60 1.42 -23.91
N THR A 39 0.34 1.02 -23.04
CA THR A 39 0.25 -0.24 -22.31
C THR A 39 -1.04 -0.34 -21.51
N LEU A 40 -1.42 0.71 -20.78
CA LEU A 40 -2.64 0.69 -19.95
C LEU A 40 -3.93 0.64 -20.78
N MET A 41 -3.91 1.09 -22.04
CA MET A 41 -5.03 0.96 -22.98
C MET A 41 -5.16 -0.46 -23.56
N ARG A 42 -4.09 -1.26 -23.58
CA ARG A 42 -4.05 -2.62 -24.17
C ARG A 42 -4.55 -3.71 -23.22
N TRP A 43 -5.62 -3.42 -22.50
CA TRP A 43 -6.21 -4.38 -21.55
C TRP A 43 -6.77 -5.64 -22.23
N ASP A 44 -7.08 -5.55 -23.52
CA ASP A 44 -7.47 -6.68 -24.38
C ASP A 44 -6.43 -7.80 -24.38
N LEU A 45 -5.13 -7.45 -24.30
CA LEU A 45 -4.04 -8.42 -24.22
C LEU A 45 -4.11 -9.30 -22.95
N GLY A 46 -4.73 -8.79 -21.89
CA GLY A 46 -4.88 -9.52 -20.64
C GLY A 46 -6.04 -10.52 -20.63
N LEU A 47 -6.90 -10.54 -21.66
CA LEU A 47 -8.04 -11.45 -21.77
C LEU A 47 -7.68 -12.82 -22.37
N GLY A 48 -6.48 -12.98 -22.95
CA GLY A 48 -6.05 -14.22 -23.56
C GLY A 48 -5.72 -15.34 -22.56
N ASP A 49 -5.45 -16.54 -23.06
CA ASP A 49 -5.15 -17.74 -22.24
C ASP A 49 -3.81 -17.66 -21.48
N SER A 50 -2.93 -16.75 -21.86
CA SER A 50 -1.59 -16.60 -21.28
C SER A 50 -1.19 -15.13 -21.10
N PRO A 51 -1.90 -14.37 -20.24
CA PRO A 51 -1.73 -12.92 -20.16
C PRO A 51 -0.35 -12.51 -19.61
N TYR A 52 0.34 -13.41 -18.91
CA TYR A 52 1.66 -13.15 -18.31
C TYR A 52 2.83 -13.33 -19.29
N PHE A 53 2.62 -13.95 -20.47
CA PHE A 53 3.67 -14.18 -21.45
C PHE A 53 3.23 -13.78 -22.86
N LEU A 54 3.57 -12.56 -23.25
CA LEU A 54 3.17 -11.91 -24.49
C LEU A 54 4.40 -11.50 -25.31
N PRO A 55 5.06 -12.44 -26.02
CA PRO A 55 6.32 -12.17 -26.70
C PRO A 55 6.22 -11.07 -27.77
N GLY A 56 5.07 -10.96 -28.44
CA GLY A 56 4.81 -9.89 -29.43
C GLY A 56 4.82 -8.47 -28.85
N HIS A 57 4.66 -8.34 -27.52
CA HIS A 57 4.68 -7.06 -26.80
C HIS A 57 5.81 -6.98 -25.77
N ALA A 58 6.81 -7.88 -25.84
CA ALA A 58 7.82 -8.04 -24.80
C ALA A 58 8.61 -6.75 -24.52
N LEU A 59 9.01 -6.03 -25.57
CA LEU A 59 9.73 -4.76 -25.44
C LEU A 59 8.91 -3.73 -24.66
N GLN A 60 7.63 -3.61 -24.96
CA GLN A 60 6.74 -2.67 -24.30
C GLN A 60 6.46 -3.10 -22.85
N LEU A 61 5.97 -4.33 -22.64
CA LEU A 61 5.43 -4.80 -21.36
C LEU A 61 6.51 -5.12 -20.32
N TYR A 62 7.68 -5.62 -20.77
CA TYR A 62 8.70 -6.16 -19.88
C TYR A 62 10.00 -5.35 -19.85
N LEU A 63 10.15 -4.33 -20.73
CA LEU A 63 11.31 -3.44 -20.74
C LEU A 63 10.92 -1.97 -20.59
N ILE A 64 10.19 -1.40 -21.55
CA ILE A 64 9.94 0.05 -21.58
C ILE A 64 9.02 0.48 -20.43
N THR A 65 7.89 -0.20 -20.22
CA THR A 65 6.95 0.17 -19.14
C THR A 65 7.60 -0.01 -17.76
N PRO A 66 8.30 -1.12 -17.45
CA PRO A 66 9.04 -1.23 -16.20
C PRO A 66 10.15 -0.19 -16.01
N ALA A 67 10.92 0.13 -17.06
CA ALA A 67 11.94 1.18 -16.99
C ALA A 67 11.33 2.56 -16.72
N THR A 68 10.21 2.86 -17.36
CA THR A 68 9.47 4.11 -17.16
C THR A 68 8.92 4.21 -15.74
N ALA A 69 8.35 3.12 -15.21
CA ALA A 69 7.84 3.06 -13.85
C ALA A 69 8.95 3.23 -12.80
N LEU A 70 10.10 2.58 -13.02
CA LEU A 70 11.26 2.68 -12.15
C LEU A 70 11.85 4.11 -12.17
N ALA A 71 12.07 4.66 -13.36
CA ALA A 71 12.55 6.03 -13.55
C ALA A 71 11.60 7.04 -12.90
N THR A 72 10.29 6.86 -13.06
CA THR A 72 9.28 7.72 -12.42
C THR A 72 9.41 7.67 -10.90
N SER A 73 9.55 6.48 -10.32
CA SER A 73 9.68 6.32 -8.87
C SER A 73 10.93 7.03 -8.33
N ILE A 74 12.06 6.92 -9.04
CA ILE A 74 13.30 7.63 -8.69
C ILE A 74 13.11 9.14 -8.83
N PHE A 75 12.49 9.60 -9.91
CA PHE A 75 12.23 11.02 -10.18
C PHE A 75 11.30 11.67 -9.15
N LEU A 76 10.27 10.95 -8.68
CA LEU A 76 9.37 11.40 -7.63
C LEU A 76 10.04 11.41 -6.25
N LEU A 77 10.92 10.44 -5.96
CA LEU A 77 11.71 10.41 -4.72
C LEU A 77 12.90 11.39 -4.71
N ALA A 78 13.32 11.87 -5.88
CA ALA A 78 14.52 12.65 -6.09
C ALA A 78 14.67 13.88 -5.17
N PRO A 79 13.62 14.69 -4.87
CA PRO A 79 13.77 15.83 -3.96
C PRO A 79 14.29 15.38 -2.59
N GLY A 80 13.78 14.25 -2.10
CA GLY A 80 14.23 13.61 -0.88
C GLY A 80 15.62 13.01 -1.00
N LEU A 81 15.92 12.30 -2.10
CA LEU A 81 17.23 11.69 -2.35
C LEU A 81 18.35 12.74 -2.35
N ILE A 82 18.11 13.88 -2.99
CA ILE A 82 19.05 15.01 -3.11
C ILE A 82 19.26 15.68 -1.75
N LEU A 83 18.17 16.11 -1.09
CA LEU A 83 18.29 16.86 0.16
C LEU A 83 18.85 16.00 1.30
N SER A 84 18.44 14.74 1.40
CA SER A 84 18.96 13.84 2.43
C SER A 84 20.44 13.48 2.23
N ALA A 85 20.98 13.61 1.02
CA ALA A 85 22.39 13.36 0.73
C ALA A 85 23.32 14.43 1.32
N VAL A 86 22.80 15.63 1.61
CA VAL A 86 23.64 16.77 2.08
C VAL A 86 23.23 17.30 3.46
N PHE A 87 22.00 17.05 3.92
CA PHE A 87 21.51 17.48 5.22
C PHE A 87 21.53 16.38 6.30
N GLY A 88 21.63 16.77 7.57
CA GLY A 88 21.60 15.86 8.71
C GLY A 88 22.93 15.12 8.95
N ARG A 89 22.84 13.96 9.61
CA ARG A 89 23.98 13.07 9.91
C ARG A 89 24.37 12.21 8.70
N GLU A 90 25.55 11.61 8.75
CA GLU A 90 25.99 10.57 7.80
C GLU A 90 24.96 9.43 7.71
N LYS A 91 24.72 8.91 6.52
CA LYS A 91 23.69 7.90 6.25
C LYS A 91 24.26 6.78 5.37
N HIS A 92 23.95 5.56 5.77
CA HIS A 92 24.01 4.39 4.90
C HIS A 92 22.75 4.35 4.01
N ALA A 93 22.67 3.40 3.06
CA ALA A 93 21.62 3.31 2.05
C ALA A 93 20.20 3.31 2.66
N ALA A 94 19.92 2.46 3.65
CA ALA A 94 18.61 2.42 4.29
C ALA A 94 18.20 3.74 4.97
N ALA A 95 19.12 4.38 5.72
CA ALA A 95 18.83 5.65 6.36
C ALA A 95 18.59 6.75 5.33
N TRP A 96 19.38 6.76 4.25
CA TRP A 96 19.22 7.66 3.13
C TRP A 96 17.84 7.50 2.49
N LEU A 97 17.47 6.30 2.07
CA LEU A 97 16.22 6.00 1.38
C LEU A 97 14.98 6.32 2.23
N VAL A 98 14.96 5.92 3.51
CA VAL A 98 13.82 6.21 4.40
C VAL A 98 13.70 7.71 4.69
N SER A 99 14.83 8.39 4.89
CA SER A 99 14.82 9.86 5.03
C SER A 99 14.39 10.56 3.73
N SER A 100 14.73 9.97 2.58
CA SER A 100 14.35 10.48 1.27
C SER A 100 12.85 10.38 1.06
N LEU A 101 12.24 9.24 1.39
CA LEU A 101 10.78 9.08 1.34
C LEU A 101 10.08 10.15 2.22
N THR A 102 10.57 10.34 3.44
CA THR A 102 10.01 11.33 4.38
C THR A 102 10.09 12.75 3.79
N ILE A 103 11.27 13.15 3.32
CA ILE A 103 11.48 14.49 2.76
C ILE A 103 10.67 14.67 1.47
N ALA A 104 10.64 13.67 0.59
CA ALA A 104 9.87 13.73 -0.66
C ALA A 104 8.37 13.93 -0.37
N ILE A 105 7.79 13.19 0.58
CA ILE A 105 6.40 13.39 1.04
C ILE A 105 6.17 14.85 1.44
N LEU A 106 7.00 15.39 2.31
CA LEU A 106 6.85 16.77 2.79
C LEU A 106 7.04 17.81 1.66
N THR A 107 8.07 17.65 0.82
CA THR A 107 8.33 18.62 -0.25
C THR A 107 7.26 18.59 -1.32
N HIS A 108 6.76 17.41 -1.69
CA HIS A 108 5.63 17.31 -2.62
C HIS A 108 4.37 17.94 -2.06
N ILE A 109 4.01 17.68 -0.79
CA ILE A 109 2.86 18.33 -0.14
C ILE A 109 3.00 19.85 -0.22
N VAL A 110 4.12 20.40 0.24
CA VAL A 110 4.34 21.85 0.29
C VAL A 110 4.30 22.47 -1.10
N VAL A 111 5.02 21.89 -2.06
CA VAL A 111 5.18 22.48 -3.41
C VAL A 111 3.89 22.38 -4.21
N THR A 112 3.21 21.23 -4.18
CA THR A 112 1.93 21.06 -4.89
C THR A 112 0.85 21.96 -4.30
N THR A 113 0.76 22.03 -2.97
CA THR A 113 -0.17 22.93 -2.27
C THR A 113 0.12 24.39 -2.62
N ALA A 114 1.37 24.83 -2.49
CA ALA A 114 1.75 26.21 -2.81
C ALA A 114 1.48 26.56 -4.27
N PHE A 115 1.80 25.66 -5.21
CA PHE A 115 1.53 25.86 -6.63
C PHE A 115 0.03 25.97 -6.90
N GLN A 116 -0.77 25.02 -6.41
CA GLN A 116 -2.22 25.01 -6.63
C GLN A 116 -2.91 26.22 -5.99
N LEU A 117 -2.51 26.63 -4.79
CA LEU A 117 -3.06 27.82 -4.13
C LEU A 117 -2.65 29.12 -4.83
N ALA A 118 -1.42 29.21 -5.35
CA ALA A 118 -0.92 30.41 -6.01
C ALA A 118 -1.46 30.59 -7.43
N THR A 119 -1.72 29.49 -8.14
CA THR A 119 -2.09 29.52 -9.57
C THR A 119 -3.56 29.19 -9.82
N GLY A 120 -4.24 28.51 -8.88
CA GLY A 120 -5.54 27.88 -9.10
C GLY A 120 -5.49 26.65 -10.02
N ILE A 121 -4.32 26.27 -10.53
CA ILE A 121 -4.15 25.19 -11.50
C ILE A 121 -3.89 23.87 -10.77
N VAL A 122 -4.72 22.86 -11.02
CA VAL A 122 -4.49 21.51 -10.52
C VAL A 122 -3.33 20.86 -11.29
N ALA A 123 -2.17 20.71 -10.65
CA ALA A 123 -0.99 20.12 -11.28
C ALA A 123 -1.21 18.62 -11.59
N LYS A 124 -1.40 18.32 -12.89
CA LYS A 124 -1.50 16.98 -13.47
C LYS A 124 -0.69 16.88 -14.77
N GLY A 125 -0.47 15.66 -15.25
CA GLY A 125 0.22 15.32 -16.49
C GLY A 125 1.56 16.02 -16.64
N THR A 126 1.76 16.64 -17.80
CA THR A 126 2.94 17.45 -18.10
C THR A 126 3.18 18.60 -17.12
N THR A 127 2.14 19.29 -16.63
CA THR A 127 2.27 20.38 -15.65
C THR A 127 2.88 19.88 -14.35
N TYR A 128 2.40 18.74 -13.85
CA TYR A 128 2.97 18.11 -12.67
C TYR A 128 4.41 17.64 -12.91
N LEU A 129 4.71 17.05 -14.07
CA LEU A 129 6.07 16.65 -14.45
C LEU A 129 7.04 17.84 -14.37
N TRP A 130 6.68 18.98 -14.97
CA TRP A 130 7.52 20.18 -14.95
C TRP A 130 7.66 20.77 -13.54
N LEU A 131 6.60 20.72 -12.72
CA LEU A 131 6.67 21.14 -11.32
C LEU A 131 7.66 20.28 -10.52
N VAL A 132 7.63 18.96 -10.71
CA VAL A 132 8.58 18.04 -10.05
C VAL A 132 10.00 18.23 -10.58
N LEU A 133 10.17 18.52 -11.87
CA LEU A 133 11.49 18.82 -12.43
C LEU A 133 12.06 20.13 -11.84
N ALA A 134 11.24 21.18 -11.77
CA ALA A 134 11.63 22.44 -11.15
C ALA A 134 11.99 22.26 -9.68
N LEU A 135 11.21 21.46 -8.93
CA LEU A 135 11.52 21.07 -7.56
C LEU A 135 12.88 20.36 -7.47
N ASN A 136 13.15 19.39 -8.35
CA ASN A 136 14.42 18.68 -8.37
C ASN A 136 15.60 19.61 -8.68
N ILE A 137 15.45 20.53 -9.63
CA ILE A 137 16.46 21.55 -9.93
C ILE A 137 16.70 22.46 -8.72
N ALA A 138 15.66 22.90 -8.04
CA ALA A 138 15.77 23.70 -6.82
C ALA A 138 16.50 22.93 -5.70
N CYS A 139 16.17 21.65 -5.50
CA CYS A 139 16.87 20.79 -4.53
C CYS A 139 18.35 20.60 -4.89
N LEU A 140 18.68 20.41 -6.17
CA LEU A 140 20.07 20.33 -6.64
C LEU A 140 20.81 21.65 -6.41
N ALA A 141 20.18 22.79 -6.67
CA ALA A 141 20.76 24.12 -6.42
C ALA A 141 21.03 24.32 -4.92
N VAL A 142 20.07 24.00 -4.05
CA VAL A 142 20.24 24.05 -2.59
C VAL A 142 21.38 23.13 -2.13
N ALA A 143 21.46 21.90 -2.67
CA ALA A 143 22.54 20.98 -2.36
C ALA A 143 23.90 21.51 -2.84
N GLY A 144 23.96 22.06 -4.06
CA GLY A 144 25.16 22.68 -4.63
C GLY A 144 25.66 23.87 -3.81
N LEU A 145 24.77 24.79 -3.43
CA LEU A 145 25.08 25.94 -2.57
C LEU A 145 25.61 25.51 -1.20
N ARG A 146 25.01 24.46 -0.63
CA ARG A 146 25.48 23.92 0.65
C ARG A 146 26.89 23.35 0.55
N LEU A 147 27.18 22.61 -0.51
CA LEU A 147 28.51 22.00 -0.71
C LEU A 147 29.56 23.05 -1.05
N SER A 148 29.23 24.06 -1.85
CA SER A 148 30.15 25.17 -2.15
C SER A 148 30.45 26.03 -0.93
N ALA A 149 29.51 26.14 0.02
CA ALA A 149 29.71 26.79 1.32
C ALA A 149 30.49 25.92 2.34
N GLY A 150 31.12 24.82 1.91
CA GLY A 150 31.91 23.94 2.77
C GLY A 150 31.11 22.86 3.52
N GLY A 151 29.84 22.66 3.16
CA GLY A 151 29.04 21.55 3.65
C GLY A 151 29.59 20.20 3.17
N GLN A 152 29.42 19.16 3.98
CA GLN A 152 29.85 17.80 3.64
C GLN A 152 28.73 16.97 3.04
N HIS A 153 29.08 16.13 2.07
CA HIS A 153 28.22 15.03 1.63
C HIS A 153 28.03 14.02 2.76
N ARG A 154 26.79 13.54 2.93
CA ARG A 154 26.39 12.68 4.05
C ARG A 154 26.18 11.22 3.65
N LEU A 155 26.24 10.84 2.38
CA LEU A 155 26.06 9.44 1.99
C LEU A 155 27.37 8.66 2.13
N ARG A 156 27.26 7.50 2.75
CA ARG A 156 28.30 6.48 2.84
C ARG A 156 27.71 5.16 2.33
N LEU A 157 27.98 4.86 1.07
CA LEU A 157 27.46 3.67 0.38
C LEU A 157 28.49 2.54 0.29
N ASP A 158 29.61 2.66 1.00
CA ASP A 158 30.69 1.68 0.99
C ASP A 158 30.16 0.29 1.35
N GLY A 159 30.31 -0.66 0.41
CA GLY A 159 29.82 -2.04 0.58
C GLY A 159 28.30 -2.22 0.48
N GLN A 160 27.53 -1.18 0.13
CA GLN A 160 26.06 -1.23 0.03
C GLN A 160 25.50 -1.07 -1.39
N GLY A 161 26.38 -0.90 -2.39
CA GLY A 161 25.96 -0.78 -3.80
C GLY A 161 25.18 -1.99 -4.32
N VAL A 162 25.53 -3.20 -3.86
CA VAL A 162 24.78 -4.43 -4.19
C VAL A 162 23.34 -4.35 -3.71
N ASP A 163 23.09 -3.76 -2.53
CA ASP A 163 21.73 -3.67 -2.01
C ASP A 163 20.84 -2.78 -2.87
N LEU A 164 21.41 -1.68 -3.38
CA LEU A 164 20.71 -0.79 -4.30
C LEU A 164 20.38 -1.50 -5.61
N TRP A 165 21.35 -2.21 -6.21
CA TRP A 165 21.09 -2.98 -7.44
C TRP A 165 20.05 -4.08 -7.25
N VAL A 166 20.09 -4.80 -6.13
CA VAL A 166 19.09 -5.83 -5.82
C VAL A 166 17.71 -5.20 -5.57
N ALA A 167 17.63 -4.03 -4.93
CA ALA A 167 16.37 -3.30 -4.77
C ALA A 167 15.76 -2.89 -6.12
N LEU A 168 16.57 -2.37 -7.05
CA LEU A 168 16.12 -2.04 -8.42
C LEU A 168 15.70 -3.30 -9.18
N GLY A 169 16.45 -4.39 -9.04
CA GLY A 169 16.11 -5.69 -9.62
C GLY A 169 14.79 -6.26 -9.07
N LEU A 170 14.55 -6.13 -7.76
CA LEU A 170 13.29 -6.55 -7.12
C LEU A 170 12.10 -5.75 -7.66
N PHE A 171 12.21 -4.43 -7.78
CA PHE A 171 11.19 -3.58 -8.39
C PHE A 171 10.82 -4.11 -9.78
N TRP A 172 11.84 -4.35 -10.61
CA TRP A 172 11.68 -4.79 -11.98
C TRP A 172 11.05 -6.18 -12.07
N LEU A 173 11.61 -7.15 -11.35
CA LEU A 173 11.13 -8.53 -11.32
C LEU A 173 9.67 -8.60 -10.85
N CYS A 174 9.32 -7.83 -9.83
CA CYS A 174 7.96 -7.77 -9.33
C CYS A 174 6.99 -7.30 -10.44
N LEU A 175 7.31 -6.20 -11.12
CA LEU A 175 6.44 -5.70 -12.18
C LEU A 175 6.35 -6.66 -13.37
N VAL A 176 7.46 -7.24 -13.81
CA VAL A 176 7.46 -8.17 -14.95
C VAL A 176 6.68 -9.45 -14.64
N LEU A 177 6.90 -10.06 -13.48
CA LEU A 177 6.24 -11.31 -13.11
C LEU A 177 4.74 -11.13 -12.85
N PHE A 178 4.32 -9.94 -12.43
CA PHE A 178 2.92 -9.63 -12.10
C PHE A 178 2.31 -8.61 -13.07
N ALA A 179 2.88 -8.42 -14.26
CA ALA A 179 2.54 -7.34 -15.18
C ALA A 179 1.02 -7.20 -15.44
N PRO A 180 0.28 -8.26 -15.82
CA PRO A 180 -1.18 -8.16 -16.01
C PRO A 180 -1.93 -7.69 -14.76
N LYS A 181 -1.51 -8.13 -13.56
CA LYS A 181 -2.11 -7.68 -12.30
C LYS A 181 -1.87 -6.21 -12.02
N PHE A 182 -0.71 -5.68 -12.39
CA PHE A 182 -0.42 -4.26 -12.23
C PHE A 182 -1.10 -3.41 -13.30
N TYR A 183 -1.06 -3.85 -14.56
CA TYR A 183 -1.50 -3.05 -15.70
C TYR A 183 -3.01 -3.08 -15.92
N TRP A 184 -3.67 -4.24 -15.80
CA TRP A 184 -4.98 -4.46 -16.43
C TRP A 184 -6.03 -5.13 -15.58
N GLU A 185 -5.67 -5.82 -14.49
CA GLU A 185 -6.67 -6.37 -13.56
C GLU A 185 -7.65 -5.28 -13.16
N ASN A 186 -8.94 -5.56 -13.16
CA ASN A 186 -9.88 -4.53 -12.75
C ASN A 186 -9.67 -4.11 -11.30
N PHE A 187 -10.21 -2.96 -10.88
CA PHE A 187 -10.21 -2.59 -9.49
C PHE A 187 -11.11 -3.51 -8.64
N THR A 188 -10.69 -3.74 -7.40
CA THR A 188 -11.64 -4.09 -6.33
C THR A 188 -12.26 -2.82 -5.72
N GLY A 189 -13.22 -2.97 -4.80
CA GLY A 189 -13.72 -1.83 -4.02
C GLY A 189 -12.62 -1.08 -3.25
N ASP A 190 -11.63 -1.80 -2.70
CA ASP A 190 -10.47 -1.20 -2.01
C ASP A 190 -9.57 -0.43 -2.98
N GLY A 191 -9.33 -1.00 -4.17
CA GLY A 191 -8.54 -0.35 -5.24
C GLY A 191 -9.19 0.92 -5.77
N SER A 192 -10.49 0.89 -6.09
CA SER A 192 -11.24 2.08 -6.50
C SER A 192 -11.31 3.12 -5.37
N GLY A 193 -11.50 2.68 -4.12
CA GLY A 193 -11.46 3.57 -2.94
C GLY A 193 -10.14 4.34 -2.83
N SER A 194 -9.00 3.66 -2.97
CA SER A 194 -7.67 4.27 -3.02
C SER A 194 -7.56 5.33 -4.13
N LEU A 195 -8.03 5.02 -5.35
CA LEU A 195 -8.08 6.01 -6.44
C LEU A 195 -8.94 7.23 -6.06
N GLN A 196 -10.12 7.03 -5.47
CA GLN A 196 -10.99 8.14 -5.07
C GLN A 196 -10.35 9.01 -3.97
N PHE A 197 -9.61 8.43 -3.02
CA PHE A 197 -8.86 9.21 -2.02
C PHE A 197 -7.75 10.04 -2.65
N ALA A 198 -7.02 9.47 -3.63
CA ALA A 198 -6.02 10.22 -4.37
C ALA A 198 -6.65 11.37 -5.17
N ARG A 199 -7.79 11.13 -5.84
CA ARG A 199 -8.55 12.16 -6.56
C ARG A 199 -9.03 13.28 -5.64
N LEU A 200 -9.57 12.94 -4.47
CA LEU A 200 -9.95 13.90 -3.43
C LEU A 200 -8.77 14.79 -3.04
N TYR A 201 -7.63 14.19 -2.70
CA TYR A 201 -6.45 14.95 -2.31
C TYR A 201 -5.92 15.84 -3.45
N ILE A 202 -5.99 15.36 -4.70
CA ILE A 202 -5.58 16.12 -5.88
C ILE A 202 -6.47 17.35 -6.09
N ALA A 203 -7.78 17.17 -5.97
CA ALA A 203 -8.78 18.21 -6.23
C ALA A 203 -8.89 19.23 -5.08
N LYS A 204 -8.80 18.77 -3.82
CA LYS A 204 -9.11 19.59 -2.63
C LYS A 204 -7.88 19.98 -1.80
N LEU A 205 -6.69 19.41 -2.07
CA LEU A 205 -5.50 19.53 -1.22
C LEU A 205 -5.71 19.03 0.23
N TRP A 206 -6.84 18.37 0.47
CA TRP A 206 -7.27 17.88 1.76
C TRP A 206 -7.78 16.44 1.60
N PRO A 207 -7.25 15.47 2.35
CA PRO A 207 -7.52 14.06 2.11
C PRO A 207 -8.74 13.52 2.87
N PHE A 208 -9.66 14.37 3.33
CA PHE A 208 -10.87 13.96 4.06
C PHE A 208 -12.14 14.52 3.42
N TRP A 209 -13.16 13.68 3.33
CA TRP A 209 -14.43 13.98 2.66
C TRP A 209 -15.31 14.95 3.43
N THR A 210 -16.05 15.78 2.70
CA THR A 210 -17.17 16.54 3.26
C THR A 210 -18.36 15.62 3.53
N PRO A 211 -19.42 16.11 4.21
CA PRO A 211 -20.66 15.36 4.35
C PRO A 211 -21.33 14.97 3.02
N GLU A 212 -21.03 15.65 1.92
CA GLU A 212 -21.64 15.40 0.60
C GLU A 212 -21.22 14.08 -0.03
N ALA A 213 -20.07 13.51 0.38
CA ALA A 213 -19.62 12.20 -0.08
C ALA A 213 -20.43 11.03 0.49
N GLY A 214 -21.41 11.29 1.37
CA GLY A 214 -22.31 10.27 1.89
C GLY A 214 -21.57 9.14 2.64
N PRO A 215 -21.88 7.85 2.40
CA PRO A 215 -21.33 6.74 3.16
C PRO A 215 -19.79 6.59 3.12
N ILE A 216 -19.12 7.02 2.03
CA ILE A 216 -17.67 6.85 1.90
C ILE A 216 -16.88 7.75 2.87
N ARG A 217 -17.50 8.79 3.41
CA ARG A 217 -16.85 9.79 4.27
C ARG A 217 -16.14 9.22 5.50
N ASN A 218 -16.47 7.99 5.89
CA ASN A 218 -15.88 7.30 7.02
C ASN A 218 -14.43 6.84 6.79
N ALA A 219 -13.91 6.92 5.55
CA ALA A 219 -12.52 6.64 5.21
C ALA A 219 -12.00 7.68 4.18
N PRO A 220 -10.71 8.08 4.22
CA PRO A 220 -9.69 7.59 5.13
C PRO A 220 -9.79 8.26 6.50
N GLY A 221 -9.44 7.51 7.54
CA GLY A 221 -9.19 8.08 8.85
C GLY A 221 -7.80 8.70 8.94
N LEU A 222 -7.55 9.47 10.01
CA LEU A 222 -6.26 10.11 10.24
C LEU A 222 -5.08 9.13 10.29
N THR A 223 -5.33 7.90 10.78
CA THR A 223 -4.34 6.82 10.83
C THR A 223 -4.16 6.07 9.51
N MET A 224 -4.79 6.52 8.42
CA MET A 224 -4.71 5.91 7.09
C MET A 224 -4.49 6.94 5.99
N VAL A 225 -3.99 8.13 6.32
CA VAL A 225 -3.90 9.23 5.36
C VAL A 225 -2.61 9.19 4.54
N LEU A 226 -1.53 8.60 5.08
CA LEU A 226 -0.20 8.77 4.50
C LEU A 226 -0.04 8.10 3.14
N PHE A 227 -0.71 6.97 2.90
CA PHE A 227 -0.58 6.19 1.66
C PHE A 227 -1.18 6.93 0.44
N VAL A 228 -2.17 7.81 0.69
CA VAL A 228 -2.82 8.64 -0.34
C VAL A 228 -1.81 9.57 -1.01
N ILE A 229 -0.78 10.02 -0.28
CA ILE A 229 0.17 11.02 -0.79
C ILE A 229 1.02 10.43 -1.93
N PRO A 230 1.73 9.29 -1.78
CA PRO A 230 2.47 8.73 -2.90
C PRO A 230 1.58 8.25 -4.05
N GLU A 231 0.38 7.71 -3.76
CA GLU A 231 -0.59 7.37 -4.81
C GLU A 231 -0.95 8.59 -5.67
N SER A 232 -1.18 9.74 -5.02
CA SER A 232 -1.49 10.98 -5.74
C SER A 232 -0.36 11.42 -6.68
N TRP A 233 0.90 11.07 -6.42
CA TRP A 233 2.00 11.42 -7.32
C TRP A 233 1.88 10.72 -8.67
N PHE A 234 1.58 9.42 -8.64
CA PHE A 234 1.43 8.61 -9.83
C PHE A 234 0.12 8.94 -10.55
N VAL A 235 -0.98 9.17 -9.81
CA VAL A 235 -2.25 9.60 -10.42
C VAL A 235 -2.10 10.96 -11.10
N ARG A 236 -1.44 11.94 -10.47
CA ARG A 236 -1.15 13.23 -11.11
C ARG A 236 -0.34 13.07 -12.38
N LEU A 237 0.65 12.17 -12.40
CA LEU A 237 1.59 12.08 -13.52
C LEU A 237 1.07 11.21 -14.68
N TRP A 238 0.64 9.99 -14.38
CA TRP A 238 0.23 9.01 -15.40
C TRP A 238 -1.25 9.12 -15.76
N GLY A 239 -2.07 9.58 -14.81
CA GLY A 239 -3.52 9.67 -14.94
C GLY A 239 -4.28 8.74 -14.00
N GLU A 240 -5.60 8.78 -14.10
CA GLU A 240 -6.56 8.01 -13.30
C GLU A 240 -6.63 6.56 -13.80
N TRP A 241 -5.63 5.77 -13.44
CA TRP A 241 -5.47 4.38 -13.88
C TRP A 241 -5.29 3.41 -12.71
N GLU A 242 -5.64 2.14 -12.93
CA GLU A 242 -5.35 1.06 -11.98
C GLU A 242 -3.87 1.02 -11.61
N PHE A 243 -3.00 1.09 -12.61
CA PHE A 243 -1.56 1.03 -12.40
C PHE A 243 -1.02 2.19 -11.52
N SER A 244 -1.63 3.39 -11.59
CA SER A 244 -1.17 4.56 -10.84
C SER A 244 -1.23 4.35 -9.33
N VAL A 245 -2.28 3.71 -8.83
CA VAL A 245 -2.42 3.42 -7.38
C VAL A 245 -1.76 2.10 -6.98
N ARG A 246 -1.43 1.22 -7.93
CA ARG A 246 -0.71 -0.03 -7.69
C ARG A 246 0.82 0.16 -7.63
N ALA A 247 1.37 1.05 -8.45
CA ALA A 247 2.80 1.27 -8.58
C ALA A 247 3.55 1.66 -7.30
N PRO A 248 2.96 2.37 -6.32
CA PRO A 248 3.61 2.61 -5.03
C PRO A 248 4.15 1.34 -4.36
N LEU A 249 3.48 0.18 -4.51
CA LEU A 249 3.97 -1.09 -3.98
C LEU A 249 5.38 -1.43 -4.50
N LEU A 250 5.65 -1.21 -5.78
CA LEU A 250 6.95 -1.50 -6.40
C LEU A 250 8.04 -0.62 -5.78
N MET A 251 7.75 0.67 -5.63
CA MET A 251 8.64 1.63 -4.98
C MET A 251 8.89 1.23 -3.52
N TYR A 252 7.85 0.82 -2.79
CA TYR A 252 7.96 0.40 -1.41
C TYR A 252 8.78 -0.89 -1.25
N LEU A 253 8.63 -1.88 -2.13
CA LEU A 253 9.47 -3.10 -2.09
C LEU A 253 10.96 -2.75 -2.28
N ALA A 254 11.27 -1.85 -3.20
CA ALA A 254 12.64 -1.36 -3.40
C ALA A 254 13.19 -0.59 -2.19
N LEU A 255 12.34 0.09 -1.42
CA LEU A 255 12.74 0.77 -0.18
C LEU A 255 12.84 -0.19 1.02
N LEU A 256 11.97 -1.20 1.09
CA LEU A 256 11.92 -2.18 2.17
C LEU A 256 13.16 -3.07 2.18
N TYR A 257 13.61 -3.50 1.00
CA TYR A 257 14.73 -4.43 0.89
C TYR A 257 16.02 -3.89 1.55
N PRO A 258 16.50 -2.66 1.29
CA PRO A 258 17.66 -2.10 1.98
C PRO A 258 17.45 -1.93 3.50
N VAL A 259 16.23 -1.66 3.95
CA VAL A 259 15.91 -1.59 5.39
C VAL A 259 16.09 -2.95 6.05
N LEU A 260 15.63 -4.03 5.40
CA LEU A 260 15.81 -5.40 5.89
C LEU A 260 17.28 -5.78 5.95
N THR A 261 18.04 -5.57 4.87
CA THR A 261 19.46 -5.94 4.84
C THR A 261 20.29 -5.11 5.83
N GLN A 262 19.97 -3.83 6.02
CA GLN A 262 20.59 -3.01 7.06
C GLN A 262 20.26 -3.53 8.46
N LEU A 263 19.00 -3.86 8.75
CA LEU A 263 18.61 -4.46 10.04
C LEU A 263 19.29 -5.81 10.28
N ILE A 264 19.58 -6.59 9.24
CA ILE A 264 20.34 -7.84 9.35
C ILE A 264 21.80 -7.57 9.78
N ARG A 265 22.43 -6.53 9.22
CA ARG A 265 23.86 -6.20 9.45
C ARG A 265 24.11 -5.38 10.71
N THR A 266 23.15 -4.56 11.14
CA THR A 266 23.36 -3.58 12.21
C THR A 266 23.83 -4.24 13.51
N GLY A 267 24.96 -3.78 14.03
CA GLY A 267 25.59 -4.30 15.25
C GLY A 267 26.23 -5.70 15.10
N ARG A 268 26.52 -6.16 13.87
CA ARG A 268 27.13 -7.48 13.59
C ARG A 268 28.30 -7.40 12.62
N GLU A 269 29.30 -6.58 12.93
CA GLU A 269 30.49 -6.40 12.09
C GLU A 269 31.33 -7.68 11.93
N ALA A 270 31.28 -8.59 12.90
CA ALA A 270 32.03 -9.85 12.89
C ALA A 270 31.38 -10.97 12.05
N LEU A 271 30.19 -10.75 11.48
CA LEU A 271 29.52 -11.74 10.65
C LEU A 271 29.91 -11.63 9.18
N PRO A 272 29.89 -12.75 8.42
CA PRO A 272 30.08 -12.72 6.98
C PRO A 272 29.03 -11.82 6.31
N ALA A 273 29.46 -11.10 5.27
CA ALA A 273 28.55 -10.37 4.40
C ALA A 273 27.51 -11.32 3.76
N LEU A 274 26.35 -10.76 3.40
CA LEU A 274 25.32 -11.49 2.66
C LEU A 274 25.91 -11.97 1.33
N ARG A 275 25.69 -13.25 1.01
CA ARG A 275 26.11 -13.84 -0.26
C ARG A 275 25.05 -13.60 -1.33
N PRO A 276 25.38 -13.74 -2.62
CA PRO A 276 24.40 -13.67 -3.71
C PRO A 276 23.17 -14.56 -3.50
N ALA A 277 23.38 -15.78 -2.96
CA ALA A 277 22.28 -16.68 -2.62
C ALA A 277 21.36 -16.14 -1.50
N ASP A 278 21.90 -15.41 -0.53
CA ASP A 278 21.09 -14.80 0.54
C ASP A 278 20.22 -13.67 -0.04
N HIS A 279 20.80 -12.87 -0.93
CA HIS A 279 20.06 -11.84 -1.67
C HIS A 279 18.93 -12.44 -2.51
N ALA A 280 19.21 -13.52 -3.26
CA ALA A 280 18.21 -14.22 -4.07
C ALA A 280 17.06 -14.77 -3.22
N LEU A 281 17.35 -15.37 -2.06
CA LEU A 281 16.33 -15.89 -1.14
C LEU A 281 15.46 -14.78 -0.54
N ILE A 282 16.05 -13.64 -0.16
CA ILE A 282 15.27 -12.48 0.34
C ILE A 282 14.37 -11.92 -0.76
N VAL A 283 14.90 -11.78 -1.99
CA VAL A 283 14.11 -11.34 -3.16
C VAL A 283 12.95 -12.30 -3.41
N ALA A 284 13.20 -13.60 -3.45
CA ALA A 284 12.17 -14.61 -3.68
C ALA A 284 11.11 -14.61 -2.55
N ALA A 285 11.50 -14.37 -1.29
CA ALA A 285 10.56 -14.20 -0.19
C ALA A 285 9.68 -12.94 -0.35
N LEU A 286 10.23 -11.82 -0.82
CA LEU A 286 9.47 -10.59 -1.08
C LEU A 286 8.55 -10.71 -2.31
N LEU A 287 8.95 -11.50 -3.31
CA LEU A 287 8.08 -11.85 -4.46
C LEU A 287 6.94 -12.76 -4.03
N LEU A 288 7.20 -13.75 -3.17
CA LEU A 288 6.15 -14.60 -2.57
C LEU A 288 5.20 -13.77 -1.70
N TYR A 289 5.72 -12.82 -0.92
CA TYR A 289 4.92 -11.88 -0.15
C TYR A 289 3.98 -11.09 -1.07
N THR A 290 4.49 -10.64 -2.21
CA THR A 290 3.69 -9.93 -3.21
C THR A 290 2.63 -10.83 -3.83
N LEU A 291 3.00 -12.05 -4.25
CA LEU A 291 2.07 -13.06 -4.77
C LEU A 291 0.91 -13.30 -3.79
N ALA A 292 1.24 -13.55 -2.53
CA ALA A 292 0.24 -13.80 -1.50
C ALA A 292 -0.71 -12.61 -1.33
N ASN A 293 -0.21 -11.38 -1.28
CA ASN A 293 -1.07 -10.21 -1.02
C ASN A 293 -1.87 -9.72 -2.23
N VAL A 294 -1.33 -9.86 -3.46
CA VAL A 294 -2.03 -9.42 -4.67
C VAL A 294 -3.06 -10.46 -5.14
N TYR A 295 -2.88 -11.73 -4.81
CA TYR A 295 -3.81 -12.78 -5.24
C TYR A 295 -4.73 -13.32 -4.14
N SER A 296 -4.42 -13.16 -2.85
CA SER A 296 -5.36 -13.57 -1.81
C SER A 296 -6.38 -12.49 -1.51
N GLY A 297 -7.65 -12.90 -1.41
CA GLY A 297 -8.81 -12.01 -1.35
C GLY A 297 -8.75 -11.00 -0.20
N GLY A 298 -9.09 -9.76 -0.52
CA GLY A 298 -9.46 -8.72 0.43
C GLY A 298 -10.93 -8.86 0.83
N TYR A 299 -11.62 -7.74 1.03
CA TYR A 299 -13.07 -7.75 1.25
C TYR A 299 -13.87 -8.14 0.00
N HIS A 300 -13.24 -8.02 -1.17
CA HIS A 300 -13.78 -8.42 -2.46
C HIS A 300 -13.68 -9.94 -2.68
N VAL A 301 -14.74 -10.54 -3.21
CA VAL A 301 -14.89 -12.00 -3.31
C VAL A 301 -14.19 -12.62 -4.50
N TYR A 302 -13.89 -11.82 -5.53
CA TYR A 302 -13.39 -12.35 -6.79
C TYR A 302 -11.87 -12.31 -6.91
N PHE A 303 -11.16 -11.44 -6.17
CA PHE A 303 -9.68 -11.30 -6.17
C PHE A 303 -9.24 -10.26 -5.12
N GLY A 304 -7.95 -10.24 -4.76
CA GLY A 304 -7.31 -9.18 -3.96
C GLY A 304 -6.71 -8.09 -4.85
N ASP A 305 -6.50 -6.87 -4.32
CA ASP A 305 -5.90 -5.77 -5.07
C ASP A 305 -4.63 -5.25 -4.39
N SER A 306 -3.71 -4.72 -5.18
CA SER A 306 -2.39 -4.30 -4.67
C SER A 306 -2.32 -2.90 -4.04
N PRO A 307 -3.18 -1.89 -4.32
CA PRO A 307 -3.11 -0.59 -3.64
C PRO A 307 -3.45 -0.75 -2.16
N MET A 308 -4.57 -1.42 -1.91
CA MET A 308 -5.02 -1.80 -0.58
C MET A 308 -5.42 -3.27 -0.61
N PRO A 309 -4.79 -4.13 0.22
CA PRO A 309 -3.93 -3.78 1.35
C PRO A 309 -2.42 -3.71 1.05
N ALA A 310 -1.93 -4.23 -0.08
CA ALA A 310 -0.50 -4.55 -0.22
C ALA A 310 0.43 -3.33 -0.16
N ALA A 311 0.17 -2.26 -0.94
CA ALA A 311 1.02 -1.07 -0.97
C ALA A 311 1.01 -0.33 0.36
N ARG A 312 -0.18 -0.07 0.92
CA ARG A 312 -0.35 0.55 2.24
C ARG A 312 0.42 -0.21 3.33
N GLU A 313 0.34 -1.54 3.34
CA GLU A 313 0.92 -2.31 4.43
C GLU A 313 2.44 -2.45 4.26
N THR A 314 2.95 -2.49 3.03
CA THR A 314 4.39 -2.39 2.78
C THR A 314 4.95 -1.03 3.19
N LEU A 315 4.22 0.07 2.96
CA LEU A 315 4.62 1.39 3.48
C LEU A 315 4.71 1.40 5.01
N SER A 316 3.72 0.78 5.68
CA SER A 316 3.70 0.68 7.14
C SER A 316 4.91 -0.09 7.68
N LEU A 317 5.32 -1.18 6.99
CA LEU A 317 6.49 -1.98 7.31
C LEU A 317 7.79 -1.18 7.18
N ILE A 318 7.95 -0.39 6.12
CA ILE A 318 9.12 0.48 5.93
C ILE A 318 9.22 1.48 7.09
N CYS A 319 8.10 2.12 7.43
CA CYS A 319 8.06 3.12 8.51
C CYS A 319 8.40 2.46 9.86
N PHE A 320 7.80 1.32 10.17
CA PHE A 320 8.03 0.62 11.42
C PHE A 320 9.46 0.08 11.55
N LEU A 321 9.95 -0.63 10.53
CA LEU A 321 11.31 -1.17 10.54
C LEU A 321 12.35 -0.06 10.51
N GLY A 322 12.06 1.07 9.84
CA GLY A 322 12.84 2.30 9.94
C GLY A 322 12.86 2.86 11.37
N TYR A 323 11.72 2.94 12.04
CA TYR A 323 11.62 3.34 13.45
C TYR A 323 12.47 2.44 14.36
N ALA A 324 12.37 1.12 14.19
CA ALA A 324 13.17 0.15 14.94
C ALA A 324 14.68 0.31 14.67
N LEU A 325 15.08 0.47 13.40
CA LEU A 325 16.46 0.70 12.99
C LEU A 325 17.02 1.98 13.61
N PHE A 326 16.29 3.09 13.53
CA PHE A 326 16.72 4.38 14.06
C PHE A 326 16.72 4.45 15.58
N PHE A 327 15.90 3.64 16.25
CA PHE A 327 16.02 3.40 17.68
C PHE A 327 17.36 2.70 18.00
N ILE A 328 17.73 1.67 17.24
CA ILE A 328 18.98 0.92 17.45
C ILE A 328 20.20 1.82 17.25
N GLU A 329 20.16 2.69 16.24
CA GLU A 329 21.24 3.61 15.85
C GLU A 329 21.22 4.98 16.60
N ASP A 330 20.28 5.20 17.52
CA ASP A 330 20.07 6.48 18.23
C ASP A 330 19.96 7.71 17.30
N ARG A 331 19.16 7.56 16.24
CA ARG A 331 18.81 8.63 15.29
C ARG A 331 17.44 9.22 15.60
N ARG A 332 17.34 9.93 16.72
CA ARG A 332 16.08 10.42 17.31
C ARG A 332 15.13 11.15 16.35
N TRP A 333 15.65 12.02 15.47
CA TRP A 333 14.80 12.74 14.51
C TRP A 333 14.18 11.83 13.45
N LEU A 334 14.97 10.88 12.92
CA LEU A 334 14.43 9.91 11.97
C LEU A 334 13.50 8.92 12.65
N MET A 335 13.80 8.55 13.91
CA MET A 335 12.91 7.75 14.75
C MET A 335 11.56 8.45 14.99
N LEU A 336 11.55 9.76 15.29
CA LEU A 336 10.31 10.54 15.39
C LEU A 336 9.55 10.56 14.07
N ALA A 337 10.22 10.88 12.96
CA ALA A 337 9.59 10.96 11.65
C ALA A 337 8.96 9.64 11.24
N THR A 338 9.71 8.53 11.28
CA THR A 338 9.17 7.22 10.91
C THR A 338 8.16 6.69 11.93
N GLY A 339 8.28 7.05 13.20
CA GLY A 339 7.29 6.73 14.22
C GLY A 339 5.93 7.40 13.94
N VAL A 340 5.93 8.70 13.65
CA VAL A 340 4.73 9.44 13.24
C VAL A 340 4.16 8.88 11.94
N MET A 341 5.00 8.63 10.93
CA MET A 341 4.56 8.02 9.67
C MET A 341 3.93 6.64 9.91
N THR A 342 4.52 5.80 10.75
CA THR A 342 3.95 4.48 11.10
C THR A 342 2.51 4.61 11.60
N HIS A 343 2.23 5.61 12.43
CA HIS A 343 0.89 5.89 12.96
C HIS A 343 -0.11 6.40 11.91
N LEU A 344 0.37 7.08 10.88
CA LEU A 344 -0.46 7.70 9.84
C LEU A 344 -0.75 6.79 8.63
N VAL A 345 -0.11 5.62 8.53
CA VAL A 345 -0.29 4.69 7.40
C VAL A 345 -1.40 3.68 7.65
N ILE A 346 -1.43 3.07 8.84
CA ILE A 346 -2.48 2.13 9.22
C ILE A 346 -2.91 2.30 10.69
N PRO A 347 -4.16 1.92 11.04
CA PRO A 347 -4.67 2.03 12.40
C PRO A 347 -3.86 1.25 13.44
N THR A 348 -3.26 0.13 13.03
CA THR A 348 -2.43 -0.71 13.92
C THR A 348 -1.00 -0.22 14.07
N GLY A 349 -0.61 0.87 13.39
CA GLY A 349 0.71 1.47 13.56
C GLY A 349 0.99 1.86 15.01
N GLY A 350 -0.02 2.37 15.72
CA GLY A 350 0.06 2.67 17.15
C GLY A 350 0.38 1.44 18.01
N LEU A 351 -0.10 0.25 17.63
CA LEU A 351 0.19 -0.99 18.33
C LEU A 351 1.69 -1.33 18.27
N TRP A 352 2.35 -1.11 17.12
CA TRP A 352 3.80 -1.32 17.02
C TRP A 352 4.62 -0.32 17.78
N LEU A 353 4.19 0.95 17.79
CA LEU A 353 4.85 1.99 18.57
C LEU A 353 4.88 1.65 20.06
N LEU A 354 3.89 0.87 20.54
CA LEU A 354 3.85 0.31 21.89
C LEU A 354 4.65 -0.99 22.03
N MET A 355 4.46 -1.94 21.11
CA MET A 355 5.09 -3.27 21.20
C MET A 355 6.62 -3.23 21.11
N TRP A 356 7.18 -2.38 20.26
CA TRP A 356 8.64 -2.27 20.10
C TRP A 356 9.38 -1.85 21.38
N PRO A 357 9.07 -0.71 22.03
CA PRO A 357 9.73 -0.33 23.27
C PRO A 357 9.50 -1.34 24.40
N ALA A 358 8.32 -1.97 24.46
CA ALA A 358 8.06 -3.04 25.42
C ALA A 358 8.98 -4.25 25.18
N ALA A 359 9.11 -4.71 23.93
CA ALA A 359 10.00 -5.80 23.58
C ALA A 359 11.47 -5.47 23.87
N VAL A 360 11.91 -4.24 23.59
CA VAL A 360 13.26 -3.76 23.92
C VAL A 360 13.48 -3.76 25.43
N PHE A 361 12.52 -3.24 26.21
CA PHE A 361 12.61 -3.24 27.68
C PHE A 361 12.78 -4.66 28.24
N LEU A 362 12.12 -5.65 27.65
CA LEU A 362 12.23 -7.05 28.08
C LEU A 362 13.55 -7.72 27.67
N THR A 363 14.14 -7.33 26.53
CA THR A 363 15.23 -8.11 25.90
C THR A 363 16.61 -7.43 25.91
N PHE A 364 16.68 -6.10 25.93
CA PHE A 364 17.96 -5.38 25.85
C PHE A 364 18.58 -5.25 27.23
N ARG A 365 19.84 -5.68 27.37
CA ARG A 365 20.64 -5.47 28.58
C ARG A 365 22.01 -4.89 28.17
N PRO A 366 22.47 -3.78 28.81
CA PRO A 366 21.72 -2.89 29.72
C PRO A 366 20.52 -2.22 29.03
N ILE A 367 19.55 -1.76 29.82
CA ILE A 367 18.31 -1.14 29.30
C ILE A 367 18.62 0.24 28.73
N PRO A 368 18.23 0.54 27.47
CA PRO A 368 18.51 1.82 26.83
C PRO A 368 17.50 2.92 27.22
N TRP A 369 17.49 3.33 28.49
CA TRP A 369 16.49 4.27 29.04
C TRP A 369 16.29 5.55 28.22
N ALA A 370 17.37 6.22 27.82
CA ALA A 370 17.28 7.45 27.03
C ALA A 370 16.47 7.27 25.73
N ARG A 371 16.64 6.13 25.06
CA ARG A 371 15.92 5.81 23.82
C ARG A 371 14.48 5.39 24.09
N LEU A 372 14.22 4.69 25.19
CA LEU A 372 12.87 4.33 25.62
C LEU A 372 12.05 5.58 25.98
N PHE A 373 12.64 6.61 26.59
CA PHE A 373 11.96 7.88 26.83
C PHE A 373 11.58 8.59 25.53
N VAL A 374 12.45 8.58 24.53
CA VAL A 374 12.13 9.13 23.19
C VAL A 374 10.99 8.33 22.55
N ALA A 375 11.02 6.99 22.64
CA ALA A 375 9.94 6.13 22.15
C ALA A 375 8.60 6.43 22.83
N ALA A 376 8.60 6.60 24.15
CA ALA A 376 7.42 6.99 24.91
C ALA A 376 6.90 8.38 24.50
N GLY A 377 7.79 9.34 24.24
CA GLY A 377 7.42 10.65 23.69
C GLY A 377 6.75 10.54 22.32
N ILE A 378 7.23 9.66 21.44
CA ILE A 378 6.62 9.42 20.12
C ILE A 378 5.23 8.80 20.25
N VAL A 379 5.04 7.85 21.16
CA VAL A 379 3.70 7.32 21.50
C VAL A 379 2.79 8.45 21.99
N GLY A 380 3.30 9.35 22.83
CA GLY A 380 2.58 10.55 23.26
C GLY A 380 2.18 11.46 22.09
N VAL A 381 3.08 11.69 21.12
CA VAL A 381 2.79 12.45 19.89
C VAL A 381 1.72 11.74 19.05
N ALA A 382 1.81 10.42 18.88
CA ALA A 382 0.79 9.65 18.17
C ALA A 382 -0.59 9.76 18.85
N GLY A 383 -0.64 9.68 20.19
CA GLY A 383 -1.84 9.91 20.97
C GLY A 383 -2.40 11.33 20.81
N PHE A 384 -1.53 12.34 20.83
CA PHE A 384 -1.92 13.73 20.55
C PHE A 384 -2.52 13.89 19.16
N ILE A 385 -1.89 13.31 18.13
CA ILE A 385 -2.40 13.30 16.76
C ILE A 385 -3.78 12.64 16.73
N SER A 386 -4.00 11.50 17.38
CA SER A 386 -5.30 10.83 17.36
C SER A 386 -6.42 11.55 18.11
N VAL A 387 -6.11 12.30 19.16
CA VAL A 387 -7.14 12.87 20.06
C VAL A 387 -7.36 14.38 19.84
N ILE A 388 -6.28 15.14 19.63
CA ILE A 388 -6.32 16.59 19.59
C ILE A 388 -6.41 17.11 18.15
N LEU A 389 -5.65 16.52 17.22
CA LEU A 389 -5.64 17.00 15.84
C LEU A 389 -7.03 16.98 15.16
N PRO A 390 -7.88 15.94 15.33
CA PRO A 390 -9.23 15.97 14.77
C PRO A 390 -10.09 17.11 15.31
N LYS A 391 -9.92 17.49 16.59
CA LYS A 391 -10.62 18.64 17.19
C LYS A 391 -10.13 19.95 16.59
N LEU A 392 -8.82 20.09 16.37
CA LEU A 392 -8.25 21.25 15.69
C LEU A 392 -8.78 21.39 14.26
N ILE A 393 -8.89 20.28 13.53
CA ILE A 393 -9.46 20.25 12.16
C ILE A 393 -10.89 20.79 12.14
N ILE A 394 -11.74 20.33 13.07
CA ILE A 394 -13.13 20.83 13.19
C ILE A 394 -13.15 22.33 13.49
N MET A 395 -12.31 22.80 14.41
CA MET A 395 -12.25 24.23 14.76
C MET A 395 -11.82 25.11 13.59
N LEU A 396 -11.04 24.56 12.64
CA LEU A 396 -10.65 25.25 11.41
C LEU A 396 -11.70 25.16 10.28
N GLY A 397 -12.86 24.54 10.54
CA GLY A 397 -13.92 24.36 9.55
C GLY A 397 -13.58 23.37 8.43
N LEU A 398 -12.53 22.57 8.61
CA LEU A 398 -12.10 21.58 7.62
C LEU A 398 -12.86 20.25 7.78
N PRO A 399 -13.05 19.49 6.69
CA PRO A 399 -13.71 18.18 6.76
C PRO A 399 -13.03 17.22 7.74
N PHE A 400 -13.84 16.54 8.55
CA PHE A 400 -13.38 15.67 9.63
C PHE A 400 -12.78 14.36 9.09
N PRO A 401 -11.68 13.85 9.66
CA PRO A 401 -11.14 12.54 9.29
C PRO A 401 -12.15 11.42 9.53
N GLY A 402 -12.20 10.42 8.66
CA GLY A 402 -13.11 9.29 8.82
C GLY A 402 -12.92 8.51 10.13
N ASP A 403 -14.01 7.99 10.71
CA ASP A 403 -14.01 7.28 12.01
C ASP A 403 -14.18 5.75 11.90
N GLU A 404 -13.84 5.15 10.74
CA GLU A 404 -13.95 3.70 10.52
C GLU A 404 -13.27 2.85 11.63
N PHE A 405 -12.17 3.38 12.18
CA PHE A 405 -11.37 2.76 13.24
C PHE A 405 -11.48 3.49 14.59
N GLY A 406 -12.58 4.19 14.83
CA GLY A 406 -12.88 4.79 16.13
C GLY A 406 -12.87 3.78 17.27
N ALA A 407 -12.67 4.27 18.50
CA ALA A 407 -12.54 3.41 19.69
C ALA A 407 -13.73 2.44 19.86
N GLY A 408 -14.96 2.87 19.58
CA GLY A 408 -16.14 2.00 19.64
C GLY A 408 -16.10 0.83 18.64
N ASN A 409 -15.63 1.08 17.42
CA ASN A 409 -15.46 0.04 16.39
C ASN A 409 -14.34 -0.93 16.77
N ILE A 410 -13.22 -0.45 17.33
CA ILE A 410 -12.13 -1.30 17.81
C ILE A 410 -12.61 -2.19 18.97
N ILE A 411 -13.32 -1.63 19.96
CA ILE A 411 -13.86 -2.41 21.09
C ILE A 411 -14.80 -3.50 20.59
N THR A 412 -15.66 -3.19 19.61
CA THR A 412 -16.57 -4.17 19.02
C THR A 412 -15.82 -5.31 18.32
N ARG A 413 -14.69 -5.01 17.67
CA ARG A 413 -13.82 -6.02 17.04
C ARG A 413 -13.11 -6.91 18.07
N LEU A 414 -12.59 -6.32 19.14
CA LEU A 414 -11.84 -7.03 20.20
C LEU A 414 -12.73 -7.85 21.15
N ARG A 415 -14.05 -7.58 21.16
CA ARG A 415 -15.03 -8.27 22.01
C ARG A 415 -15.10 -9.78 21.78
N PHE A 416 -14.92 -10.22 20.53
CA PHE A 416 -15.11 -11.62 20.17
C PHE A 416 -13.76 -12.28 19.90
N MET A 417 -13.48 -13.36 20.61
CA MET A 417 -12.23 -14.10 20.49
C MET A 417 -12.42 -15.52 19.97
N THR A 418 -11.44 -16.05 19.24
CA THR A 418 -11.34 -17.45 18.81
C THR A 418 -9.96 -18.01 19.17
N PHE A 419 -9.89 -19.31 19.46
CA PHE A 419 -8.63 -19.99 19.80
C PHE A 419 -8.30 -21.16 18.86
N ALA A 420 -9.25 -21.57 18.02
CA ALA A 420 -9.17 -22.83 17.27
C ALA A 420 -9.16 -22.59 15.75
N ASP A 421 -8.55 -21.49 15.29
CA ASP A 421 -8.46 -21.15 13.86
C ASP A 421 -7.02 -21.35 13.34
N TRP A 422 -6.61 -22.61 13.28
CA TRP A 422 -5.24 -23.01 12.91
C TRP A 422 -4.84 -22.60 11.49
N SER A 423 -5.83 -22.36 10.61
CA SER A 423 -5.60 -21.87 9.24
C SER A 423 -4.77 -20.57 9.22
N ARG A 424 -4.95 -19.73 10.24
CA ARG A 424 -4.25 -18.42 10.37
C ARG A 424 -2.75 -18.54 10.58
N PHE A 425 -2.23 -19.71 10.99
CA PHE A 425 -0.78 -19.92 10.98
C PHE A 425 -0.21 -19.86 9.57
N ALA A 426 -0.96 -20.31 8.55
CA ALA A 426 -0.53 -20.18 7.18
C ALA A 426 -0.47 -18.72 6.72
N PHE A 427 -1.38 -17.88 7.22
CA PHE A 427 -1.41 -16.43 6.91
C PHE A 427 -0.13 -15.74 7.37
N TRP A 428 0.52 -16.27 8.40
CA TRP A 428 1.75 -15.76 8.95
C TRP A 428 3.00 -16.42 8.34
N ALA A 429 3.01 -17.75 8.24
CA ALA A 429 4.19 -18.52 7.91
C ALA A 429 4.47 -18.69 6.41
N MET A 430 3.45 -18.67 5.56
CA MET A 430 3.62 -18.94 4.13
C MET A 430 4.12 -17.72 3.33
N PRO A 431 3.60 -16.49 3.53
CA PRO A 431 3.89 -15.37 2.62
C PRO A 431 5.36 -14.93 2.55
N ALA A 432 6.20 -15.26 3.54
CA ALA A 432 7.63 -14.97 3.52
C ALA A 432 8.50 -16.25 3.54
N GLY A 433 7.87 -17.43 3.41
CA GLY A 433 8.47 -18.73 3.60
C GLY A 433 8.40 -19.25 5.03
N ILE A 434 8.23 -20.57 5.18
CA ILE A 434 8.05 -21.24 6.48
C ILE A 434 9.28 -21.09 7.39
N LEU A 435 10.49 -21.19 6.82
CA LEU A 435 11.73 -21.24 7.61
C LEU A 435 11.95 -20.01 8.49
N PRO A 436 11.78 -18.76 8.01
CA PRO A 436 11.82 -17.56 8.84
C PRO A 436 11.00 -17.65 10.13
N VAL A 437 9.78 -18.18 10.08
CA VAL A 437 8.93 -18.33 11.27
C VAL A 437 9.46 -19.39 12.23
N LEU A 438 10.01 -20.51 11.72
CA LEU A 438 10.65 -21.52 12.57
C LEU A 438 11.85 -20.96 13.35
N PHE A 439 12.55 -19.96 12.79
CA PHE A 439 13.66 -19.30 13.47
C PHE A 439 13.24 -18.50 14.72
N LEU A 440 11.96 -18.17 14.87
CA LEU A 440 11.44 -17.56 16.10
C LEU A 440 11.56 -18.51 17.30
N LEU A 441 11.56 -19.83 17.07
CA LEU A 441 11.76 -20.85 18.11
C LEU A 441 13.22 -20.96 18.57
N THR A 442 14.16 -20.30 17.88
CA THR A 442 15.60 -20.38 18.16
C THR A 442 16.06 -19.35 19.20
N TRP A 443 15.19 -18.95 20.14
CA TRP A 443 15.39 -17.88 21.12
C TRP A 443 16.78 -17.83 21.80
N PRO A 444 17.37 -18.97 22.26
CA PRO A 444 18.69 -18.94 22.89
C PRO A 444 19.82 -18.51 21.94
N LYS A 445 19.62 -18.66 20.62
CA LYS A 445 20.58 -18.36 19.55
C LYS A 445 20.33 -17.01 18.87
N GLN A 446 19.31 -16.28 19.33
CA GLN A 446 18.98 -14.95 18.86
C GLN A 446 19.74 -13.89 19.68
N ASP A 447 20.23 -12.85 18.99
CA ASP A 447 20.70 -11.65 19.65
C ASP A 447 19.55 -10.78 20.17
N ARG A 448 19.87 -9.71 20.91
CA ARG A 448 18.85 -8.83 21.52
C ARG A 448 17.88 -8.20 20.51
N ILE A 449 18.34 -7.87 19.29
CA ILE A 449 17.50 -7.27 18.26
C ILE A 449 16.54 -8.32 17.70
N ALA A 450 17.05 -9.51 17.39
CA ALA A 450 16.27 -10.65 16.94
C ALA A 450 15.23 -11.09 17.99
N ARG A 451 15.58 -11.05 19.29
CA ARG A 451 14.64 -11.32 20.38
C ARG A 451 13.53 -10.27 20.46
N ALA A 452 13.87 -8.98 20.37
CA ALA A 452 12.87 -7.92 20.35
C ALA A 452 11.90 -8.05 19.17
N LEU A 453 12.43 -8.29 17.95
CA LEU A 453 11.61 -8.54 16.76
C LEU A 453 10.77 -9.81 16.90
N THR A 454 11.28 -10.87 17.54
CA THR A 454 10.51 -12.08 17.84
C THR A 454 9.32 -11.77 18.74
N LEU A 455 9.51 -11.01 19.83
CA LEU A 455 8.42 -10.62 20.71
C LEU A 455 7.38 -9.73 20.02
N VAL A 456 7.82 -8.76 19.20
CA VAL A 456 6.88 -7.93 18.41
C VAL A 456 6.10 -8.78 17.43
N THR A 457 6.77 -9.68 16.71
CA THR A 457 6.12 -10.58 15.74
C THR A 457 5.06 -11.44 16.42
N LEU A 458 5.43 -12.13 17.50
CA LEU A 458 4.52 -13.01 18.23
C LEU A 458 3.37 -12.23 18.86
N GLY A 459 3.66 -11.08 19.49
CA GLY A 459 2.64 -10.23 20.09
C GLY A 459 1.62 -9.73 19.07
N TYR A 460 2.10 -9.29 17.90
CA TYR A 460 1.24 -8.80 16.82
C TYR A 460 0.44 -9.93 16.16
N PHE A 461 1.08 -11.08 15.90
CA PHE A 461 0.40 -12.27 15.40
C PHE A 461 -0.72 -12.69 16.35
N LEU A 462 -0.43 -12.83 17.65
CA LEU A 462 -1.40 -13.23 18.66
C LEU A 462 -2.57 -12.24 18.78
N PHE A 463 -2.31 -10.94 18.64
CA PHE A 463 -3.35 -9.91 18.67
C PHE A 463 -4.44 -10.13 17.62
N PHE A 464 -4.07 -10.54 16.40
CA PHE A 464 -5.03 -10.84 15.32
C PHE A 464 -5.50 -12.28 15.31
N TYR A 465 -4.61 -13.23 15.64
CA TYR A 465 -4.94 -14.65 15.73
C TYR A 465 -6.11 -14.90 16.66
N LEU A 466 -6.16 -14.19 17.79
CA LEU A 466 -7.20 -14.35 18.79
C LEU A 466 -8.52 -13.66 18.43
N GLN A 467 -8.59 -12.77 17.44
CA GLN A 467 -9.82 -12.07 17.09
C GLN A 467 -10.78 -12.95 16.28
N ALA A 468 -12.03 -13.07 16.71
CA ALA A 468 -12.99 -13.97 16.07
C ALA A 468 -13.37 -13.52 14.65
N TYR A 469 -13.56 -12.23 14.42
CA TYR A 469 -14.16 -11.69 13.21
C TYR A 469 -13.33 -10.56 12.60
N ARG A 470 -13.58 -10.25 11.32
CA ARG A 470 -12.93 -9.16 10.56
C ARG A 470 -11.41 -9.29 10.49
N VAL A 471 -10.91 -10.53 10.40
CA VAL A 471 -9.49 -10.84 10.25
C VAL A 471 -9.29 -11.48 8.88
N LEU A 472 -8.36 -10.92 8.12
CA LEU A 472 -7.94 -11.36 6.78
C LEU A 472 -6.41 -11.48 6.73
N LEU A 473 -5.86 -12.08 5.66
CA LEU A 473 -4.42 -12.25 5.47
C LEU A 473 -3.63 -10.96 5.76
N HIS A 474 -4.10 -9.84 5.21
CA HIS A 474 -3.35 -8.59 5.28
C HIS A 474 -3.14 -8.05 6.70
N HIS A 475 -4.02 -8.41 7.64
CA HIS A 475 -3.85 -8.05 9.05
C HIS A 475 -2.57 -8.67 9.65
N PHE A 476 -2.04 -9.74 9.04
CA PHE A 476 -0.82 -10.42 9.47
C PHE A 476 0.45 -9.98 8.72
N ILE A 477 0.37 -9.18 7.64
CA ILE A 477 1.54 -8.65 6.90
C ILE A 477 2.67 -8.19 7.83
N PRO A 478 2.36 -7.44 8.90
CA PRO A 478 3.39 -6.91 9.78
C PRO A 478 4.12 -7.96 10.62
N ALA A 479 3.55 -9.15 10.79
CA ALA A 479 4.20 -10.30 11.41
C ALA A 479 4.90 -11.22 10.38
N MET A 480 4.61 -11.09 9.07
CA MET A 480 5.21 -11.95 8.03
C MET A 480 6.68 -11.63 7.78
N ILE A 481 7.05 -10.34 7.74
CA ILE A 481 8.37 -9.88 7.29
C ILE A 481 9.46 -9.88 8.37
N PRO A 482 9.23 -9.43 9.63
CA PRO A 482 10.28 -9.40 10.65
C PRO A 482 11.01 -10.74 10.91
N PRO A 483 10.36 -11.93 10.81
CA PRO A 483 11.04 -13.22 10.91
C PRO A 483 12.22 -13.40 9.96
N LEU A 484 12.21 -12.79 8.77
CA LEU A 484 13.35 -12.83 7.85
C LEU A 484 14.59 -12.23 8.53
N VAL A 485 14.44 -11.08 9.19
CA VAL A 485 15.54 -10.44 9.93
C VAL A 485 15.99 -11.35 11.08
N VAL A 486 15.07 -11.95 11.82
CA VAL A 486 15.40 -12.88 12.92
C VAL A 486 16.22 -14.08 12.42
N MET A 487 15.83 -14.68 11.31
CA MET A 487 16.52 -15.83 10.70
C MET A 487 17.96 -15.50 10.34
N TYR A 488 18.18 -14.47 9.52
CA TYR A 488 19.53 -14.07 9.10
C TYR A 488 20.38 -13.53 10.27
N ARG A 489 19.73 -13.05 11.35
CA ARG A 489 20.42 -12.63 12.57
C ARG A 489 20.80 -13.79 13.52
N SER A 490 20.27 -14.99 13.32
CA SER A 490 20.55 -16.13 14.21
C SER A 490 21.98 -16.66 14.05
N GLU A 491 22.61 -17.07 15.14
CA GLU A 491 23.90 -17.78 15.09
C GLU A 491 23.82 -19.10 14.32
N LEU A 492 22.65 -19.76 14.35
CA LEU A 492 22.45 -21.02 13.63
C LEU A 492 22.57 -20.82 12.12
N TRP A 493 22.00 -19.73 11.61
CA TRP A 493 22.14 -19.35 10.20
C TRP A 493 23.62 -19.16 9.84
N ALA A 494 24.35 -18.41 10.67
CA ALA A 494 25.76 -18.14 10.44
C ALA A 494 26.63 -19.41 10.41
N ARG A 495 26.34 -20.41 11.24
CA ARG A 495 27.13 -21.66 11.34
C ARG A 495 26.80 -22.70 10.28
N HIS A 496 25.54 -22.84 9.88
CA HIS A 496 25.07 -23.94 9.02
C HIS A 496 24.56 -23.47 7.65
N GLN A 497 25.18 -22.42 7.10
CA GLN A 497 24.66 -21.70 5.93
C GLN A 497 24.31 -22.59 4.72
N PRO A 498 25.12 -23.57 4.27
CA PRO A 498 24.77 -24.35 3.07
C PRO A 498 23.48 -25.15 3.23
N ALA A 499 23.34 -25.88 4.34
CA ALA A 499 22.16 -26.69 4.62
C ALA A 499 20.91 -25.82 4.84
N LEU A 500 21.06 -24.71 5.59
CA LEU A 500 19.95 -23.81 5.86
C LEU A 500 19.50 -23.01 4.63
N ARG A 501 20.41 -22.68 3.70
CA ARG A 501 20.03 -22.11 2.39
C ARG A 501 19.25 -23.12 1.54
N GLY A 502 19.68 -24.39 1.52
CA GLY A 502 18.94 -25.46 0.86
C GLY A 502 17.53 -25.63 1.45
N ALA A 503 17.43 -25.70 2.78
CA ALA A 503 16.15 -25.76 3.47
C ALA A 503 15.27 -24.51 3.22
N ALA A 504 15.87 -23.33 3.20
CA ALA A 504 15.16 -22.08 2.89
C ALA A 504 14.57 -22.13 1.47
N ALA A 505 15.36 -22.56 0.48
CA ALA A 505 14.90 -22.69 -0.90
C ALA A 505 13.76 -23.69 -1.04
N VAL A 506 13.87 -24.88 -0.42
CA VAL A 506 12.83 -25.92 -0.45
C VAL A 506 11.54 -25.45 0.22
N LEU A 507 11.63 -24.88 1.42
CA LEU A 507 10.46 -24.41 2.15
C LEU A 507 9.83 -23.18 1.50
N LEU A 508 10.62 -22.34 0.84
CA LEU A 508 10.11 -21.24 0.03
C LEU A 508 9.38 -21.75 -1.21
N ALA A 509 9.93 -22.73 -1.93
CA ALA A 509 9.26 -23.36 -3.07
C ALA A 509 7.94 -24.05 -2.67
N LEU A 510 7.91 -24.74 -1.53
CA LEU A 510 6.68 -25.28 -0.96
C LEU A 510 5.67 -24.17 -0.64
N SER A 511 6.14 -23.05 -0.07
CA SER A 511 5.27 -21.91 0.25
C SER A 511 4.72 -21.25 -1.01
N VAL A 512 5.52 -21.16 -2.09
CA VAL A 512 5.05 -20.70 -3.42
C VAL A 512 3.97 -21.62 -3.95
N TRP A 513 4.20 -22.94 -3.93
CA TRP A 513 3.22 -23.91 -4.41
C TRP A 513 1.90 -23.83 -3.64
N LEU A 514 1.95 -23.74 -2.30
CA LEU A 514 0.76 -23.59 -1.46
C LEU A 514 0.06 -22.23 -1.61
N SER A 515 0.84 -21.17 -1.90
CA SER A 515 0.35 -19.81 -2.12
C SER A 515 -0.05 -19.55 -3.58
N TRP A 516 0.05 -20.56 -4.45
CA TRP A 516 -0.27 -20.40 -5.85
C TRP A 516 -1.78 -20.21 -6.01
N PRO A 517 -2.22 -19.18 -6.75
CA PRO A 517 -3.64 -18.99 -7.01
C PRO A 517 -4.19 -20.16 -7.84
N ARG A 518 -5.44 -20.55 -7.60
CA ARG A 518 -6.05 -21.68 -8.34
C ARG A 518 -6.20 -21.35 -9.84
N GLU A 519 -6.45 -20.09 -10.16
CA GLU A 519 -6.45 -19.59 -11.53
C GLU A 519 -5.54 -18.36 -11.69
N MET A 520 -4.57 -18.44 -12.61
CA MET A 520 -3.73 -17.31 -13.05
C MET A 520 -4.43 -16.54 -14.18
N LYS A 521 -5.68 -16.10 -13.94
CA LYS A 521 -6.46 -15.29 -14.88
C LYS A 521 -6.74 -13.90 -14.31
N MET A 522 -7.11 -12.97 -15.20
CA MET A 522 -7.54 -11.65 -14.78
C MET A 522 -9.04 -11.59 -14.54
N HIS A 523 -9.45 -10.86 -13.50
CA HIS A 523 -10.83 -10.49 -13.29
C HIS A 523 -11.19 -9.23 -14.10
N GLY A 524 -11.96 -9.43 -15.18
CA GLY A 524 -12.36 -8.35 -16.10
C GLY A 524 -13.83 -7.93 -16.01
N PHE A 525 -14.66 -8.60 -15.21
CA PHE A 525 -16.12 -8.46 -15.34
C PHE A 525 -16.66 -7.09 -14.88
N GLU A 526 -16.04 -6.46 -13.89
CA GLU A 526 -16.43 -5.10 -13.44
C GLU A 526 -16.42 -4.06 -14.59
N ARG A 527 -15.51 -4.23 -15.54
CA ARG A 527 -15.35 -3.37 -16.73
C ARG A 527 -16.48 -3.60 -17.71
N VAL A 528 -16.91 -4.85 -17.88
CA VAL A 528 -18.08 -5.18 -18.71
C VAL A 528 -19.31 -4.46 -18.17
N ILE A 529 -19.57 -4.56 -16.87
CA ILE A 529 -20.70 -3.84 -16.25
C ILE A 529 -20.56 -2.33 -16.42
N GLY A 530 -19.37 -1.76 -16.15
CA GLY A 530 -19.14 -0.33 -16.34
C GLY A 530 -19.37 0.16 -17.77
N GLN A 531 -19.02 -0.63 -18.79
CA GLN A 531 -19.29 -0.30 -20.19
C GLN A 531 -20.78 -0.19 -20.53
N HIS A 532 -21.65 -0.85 -19.76
CA HIS A 532 -23.10 -0.72 -19.85
C HIS A 532 -23.66 0.48 -19.08
N VAL A 533 -22.84 1.19 -18.29
CA VAL A 533 -23.23 2.36 -17.50
C VAL A 533 -22.99 3.66 -18.28
N LEU A 534 -23.94 4.58 -18.16
CA LEU A 534 -23.85 5.95 -18.63
C LEU A 534 -24.21 6.92 -17.50
N THR A 535 -23.37 7.93 -17.32
CA THR A 535 -23.54 9.01 -16.32
C THR A 535 -23.77 10.33 -17.05
N GLU A 536 -24.84 11.02 -16.69
CA GLU A 536 -25.24 12.30 -17.28
C GLU A 536 -25.57 13.33 -16.19
N GLY A 537 -25.40 14.60 -16.54
CA GLY A 537 -25.85 15.73 -15.72
C GLY A 537 -24.71 16.48 -15.03
N PRO A 538 -25.04 17.65 -14.45
CA PRO A 538 -24.05 18.66 -14.08
C PRO A 538 -23.02 18.19 -13.04
N ILE A 539 -23.40 17.31 -12.12
CA ILE A 539 -22.46 16.80 -11.10
C ILE A 539 -21.44 15.81 -11.65
N PHE A 540 -21.75 15.12 -12.76
CA PHE A 540 -20.83 14.17 -13.40
C PHE A 540 -19.93 14.84 -14.44
N GLU A 541 -20.23 16.09 -14.80
CA GLU A 541 -19.59 16.86 -15.87
C GLU A 541 -19.12 18.24 -15.36
N THR A 542 -18.44 18.24 -14.22
CA THR A 542 -17.99 19.48 -13.55
C THR A 542 -16.83 20.18 -14.25
N ALA A 543 -16.08 19.47 -15.09
CA ALA A 543 -14.98 20.03 -15.88
C ALA A 543 -14.69 19.18 -17.12
N GLU A 544 -14.02 19.79 -18.10
CA GLU A 544 -13.42 19.05 -19.22
C GLU A 544 -12.31 18.11 -18.72
N ARG A 545 -12.10 17.00 -19.43
CA ARG A 545 -11.03 16.04 -19.11
C ARG A 545 -9.67 16.67 -19.38
N GLY A 546 -8.82 16.74 -18.36
CA GLY A 546 -7.42 17.13 -18.47
C GLY A 546 -6.50 15.99 -18.92
N ASP A 547 -5.20 16.28 -19.02
CA ASP A 547 -4.15 15.30 -19.36
C ASP A 547 -4.09 14.15 -18.33
N GLY A 548 -4.54 12.95 -18.74
CA GLY A 548 -4.59 11.75 -17.91
C GLY A 548 -5.88 11.59 -17.09
N ASP A 549 -6.83 12.51 -17.21
CA ASP A 549 -8.12 12.40 -16.53
C ASP A 549 -9.05 11.42 -17.27
N ARG A 550 -9.71 10.57 -16.51
CA ARG A 550 -10.80 9.71 -16.96
C ARG A 550 -12.14 10.33 -16.66
N PHE A 551 -12.29 10.90 -15.47
CA PHE A 551 -13.54 11.55 -15.09
C PHE A 551 -13.61 12.99 -15.63
N ARG A 552 -14.83 13.45 -15.89
CA ARG A 552 -15.16 14.83 -16.29
C ARG A 552 -15.22 15.74 -15.06
N GLY A 553 -14.08 15.91 -14.40
CA GLY A 553 -13.93 16.65 -13.16
C GLY A 553 -14.16 15.81 -11.89
N PHE A 554 -14.41 16.48 -10.77
CA PHE A 554 -14.53 15.84 -9.45
C PHE A 554 -15.59 16.52 -8.59
N ASP A 555 -16.60 15.75 -8.20
CA ASP A 555 -17.70 16.17 -7.33
C ASP A 555 -17.98 15.06 -6.30
N GLU A 556 -18.06 15.43 -5.03
CA GLU A 556 -18.27 14.47 -3.93
C GLU A 556 -19.70 13.93 -3.93
N LYS A 557 -20.69 14.72 -4.35
CA LYS A 557 -22.08 14.31 -4.47
C LYS A 557 -22.28 13.36 -5.64
N ALA A 558 -21.56 13.54 -6.75
CA ALA A 558 -21.54 12.57 -7.85
C ALA A 558 -21.06 11.19 -7.38
N LEU A 559 -20.04 11.17 -6.50
CA LEU A 559 -19.55 9.95 -5.89
C LEU A 559 -20.61 9.29 -4.99
N ASP A 560 -21.28 10.05 -4.12
CA ASP A 560 -22.35 9.53 -3.26
C ASP A 560 -23.51 8.95 -4.09
N ILE A 561 -23.99 9.69 -5.09
CA ILE A 561 -25.06 9.26 -5.99
C ILE A 561 -24.66 7.99 -6.74
N ALA A 562 -23.46 7.95 -7.33
CA ALA A 562 -22.97 6.76 -8.00
C ALA A 562 -22.83 5.57 -7.03
N HIS A 563 -22.28 5.78 -5.83
CA HIS A 563 -22.11 4.73 -4.83
C HIS A 563 -23.44 4.10 -4.42
N VAL A 564 -24.44 4.92 -4.10
CA VAL A 564 -25.73 4.44 -3.60
C VAL A 564 -26.57 3.84 -4.72
N LEU A 565 -26.77 4.57 -5.82
CA LEU A 565 -27.66 4.11 -6.90
C LEU A 565 -27.13 2.86 -7.58
N LEU A 566 -25.85 2.86 -7.99
CA LEU A 566 -25.25 1.65 -8.56
C LEU A 566 -25.20 0.53 -7.52
N GLY A 567 -24.99 0.84 -6.23
CA GLY A 567 -24.98 -0.15 -5.15
C GLY A 567 -26.29 -0.94 -5.04
N ASN A 568 -27.40 -0.41 -5.57
CA ASN A 568 -28.69 -1.07 -5.62
C ASN A 568 -28.91 -1.98 -6.84
N LEU A 569 -28.11 -1.88 -7.91
CA LEU A 569 -28.21 -2.77 -9.08
C LEU A 569 -28.02 -4.24 -8.69
N PHE A 570 -26.88 -4.54 -8.08
CA PHE A 570 -26.50 -5.88 -7.64
C PHE A 570 -26.16 -5.86 -6.16
N LYS A 571 -27.22 -5.82 -5.33
CA LYS A 571 -27.09 -5.67 -3.88
C LYS A 571 -26.14 -6.70 -3.30
N MET A 572 -25.11 -6.23 -2.61
CA MET A 572 -24.17 -7.08 -1.91
C MET A 572 -24.87 -7.85 -0.80
N THR A 573 -24.72 -9.17 -0.78
CA THR A 573 -25.02 -9.99 0.38
C THR A 573 -23.75 -10.66 0.89
N TYR A 574 -23.79 -11.05 2.15
CA TYR A 574 -22.64 -11.55 2.91
C TYR A 574 -22.71 -13.06 3.19
N GLY A 575 -23.55 -13.78 2.46
CA GLY A 575 -23.59 -15.24 2.43
C GLY A 575 -22.34 -15.82 1.77
N GLU A 576 -22.01 -17.05 2.16
CA GLU A 576 -20.82 -17.75 1.63
C GLU A 576 -21.02 -18.26 0.20
N ASP A 577 -22.25 -18.63 -0.15
CA ASP A 577 -22.58 -19.14 -1.48
C ASP A 577 -23.00 -18.04 -2.47
N ASP A 578 -23.22 -16.80 -2.01
CA ASP A 578 -23.68 -15.70 -2.86
C ASP A 578 -22.88 -15.53 -4.16
N PRO A 579 -21.53 -15.50 -4.17
CA PRO A 579 -20.81 -15.29 -5.42
C PRO A 579 -20.89 -16.50 -6.39
N LYS A 580 -21.33 -17.69 -5.92
CA LYS A 580 -21.65 -18.84 -6.78
C LYS A 580 -23.08 -18.76 -7.34
N GLU A 581 -23.96 -18.04 -6.66
CA GLU A 581 -25.38 -17.96 -6.99
C GLU A 581 -25.70 -16.76 -7.87
N ARG A 582 -25.00 -15.64 -7.68
CA ARG A 582 -25.28 -14.36 -8.35
C ARG A 582 -24.07 -13.44 -8.39
N TYR A 583 -24.15 -12.43 -9.25
CA TYR A 583 -23.18 -11.35 -9.30
C TYR A 583 -23.54 -10.24 -8.31
N TYR A 584 -22.51 -9.67 -7.68
CA TYR A 584 -22.54 -8.39 -6.97
C TYR A 584 -21.12 -7.85 -6.95
N GLY A 585 -20.95 -6.54 -6.90
CA GLY A 585 -19.63 -5.93 -7.02
C GLY A 585 -19.52 -4.62 -6.27
N ALA A 586 -18.56 -3.80 -6.70
CA ALA A 586 -18.25 -2.53 -6.07
C ALA A 586 -18.76 -1.38 -6.96
N PRO A 587 -19.79 -0.62 -6.54
CA PRO A 587 -20.48 0.36 -7.40
C PRO A 587 -19.55 1.44 -7.97
N LEU A 588 -18.56 1.88 -7.18
CA LEU A 588 -17.56 2.87 -7.62
C LEU A 588 -16.58 2.31 -8.65
N VAL A 589 -16.45 0.99 -8.77
CA VAL A 589 -15.66 0.34 -9.82
C VAL A 589 -16.43 0.41 -11.15
N TRP A 590 -17.75 0.16 -11.14
CA TRP A 590 -18.57 0.30 -12.35
C TRP A 590 -18.61 1.74 -12.85
N TRP A 591 -18.72 2.72 -11.94
CA TRP A 591 -18.63 4.13 -12.30
C TRP A 591 -17.24 4.49 -12.88
N TYR A 592 -16.16 3.96 -12.33
CA TYR A 592 -14.83 4.14 -12.93
C TYR A 592 -14.77 3.63 -14.37
N TYR A 593 -15.26 2.42 -14.62
CA TYR A 593 -15.26 1.85 -15.98
C TYR A 593 -16.29 2.47 -16.92
N SER A 594 -17.32 3.16 -16.42
CA SER A 594 -18.30 3.85 -17.27
C SER A 594 -17.71 5.03 -18.04
N GLU A 595 -16.62 5.59 -17.51
CA GLU A 595 -15.88 6.70 -18.12
C GLU A 595 -14.91 6.26 -19.23
N PHE A 596 -14.68 4.95 -19.40
CA PHE A 596 -13.88 4.43 -20.50
C PHE A 596 -14.62 4.53 -21.83
N ASP A 597 -13.85 4.65 -22.91
CA ASP A 597 -14.39 4.59 -24.26
C ASP A 597 -15.11 3.25 -24.44
N LYS A 598 -16.37 3.34 -24.84
CA LYS A 598 -17.22 2.18 -25.05
C LYS A 598 -16.83 1.51 -26.37
N PRO A 599 -16.70 0.17 -26.43
CA PRO A 599 -16.48 -0.54 -27.69
C PRO A 599 -17.56 -0.19 -28.72
N GLU A 600 -17.22 -0.29 -30.00
CA GLU A 600 -18.20 -0.09 -31.07
C GLU A 600 -19.37 -1.10 -30.92
N GLY A 601 -20.60 -0.60 -30.98
CA GLY A 601 -21.81 -1.42 -30.78
C GLY A 601 -22.13 -1.77 -29.32
N GLN A 602 -21.38 -1.26 -28.34
CA GLN A 602 -21.67 -1.48 -26.92
C GLN A 602 -23.04 -0.87 -26.54
N ILE A 603 -23.93 -1.73 -26.04
CA ILE A 603 -25.27 -1.32 -25.60
C ILE A 603 -25.17 -0.66 -24.22
N VAL A 604 -25.72 0.53 -24.05
CA VAL A 604 -25.91 1.15 -22.74
C VAL A 604 -27.20 0.62 -22.13
N ASN A 605 -27.14 0.11 -20.90
CA ASN A 605 -28.30 -0.43 -20.19
C ASN A 605 -28.65 0.33 -18.90
N TYR A 606 -27.64 0.83 -18.20
CA TYR A 606 -27.80 1.50 -16.91
C TYR A 606 -27.51 2.99 -17.07
N VAL A 607 -28.49 3.84 -16.81
CA VAL A 607 -28.36 5.29 -17.00
C VAL A 607 -28.55 6.01 -15.67
N LEU A 608 -27.56 6.77 -15.23
CA LEU A 608 -27.63 7.65 -14.08
C LEU A 608 -27.74 9.09 -14.56
N LYS A 609 -28.86 9.75 -14.26
CA LYS A 609 -29.11 11.12 -14.72
C LYS A 609 -30.11 11.89 -13.84
N PRO A 610 -30.20 13.22 -13.97
CA PRO A 610 -31.21 14.02 -13.26
C PRO A 610 -32.63 13.58 -13.59
N LEU A 611 -33.52 13.53 -12.58
CA LEU A 611 -34.92 13.12 -12.75
C LEU A 611 -35.69 14.05 -13.69
N ASP A 612 -35.38 15.35 -13.66
CA ASP A 612 -36.01 16.39 -14.48
C ASP A 612 -35.58 16.36 -15.96
N GLN A 613 -34.52 15.61 -16.28
CA GLN A 613 -33.98 15.45 -17.64
C GLN A 613 -34.25 14.05 -18.21
N ALA A 614 -34.91 13.18 -17.46
CA ALA A 614 -35.19 11.82 -17.87
C ALA A 614 -36.29 11.77 -18.94
N THR A 615 -36.12 10.83 -19.85
CA THR A 615 -37.02 10.61 -20.99
C THR A 615 -37.38 9.12 -21.08
N GLU A 616 -38.41 8.77 -21.85
CA GLU A 616 -38.82 7.36 -22.01
C GLU A 616 -37.70 6.47 -22.58
N VAL A 617 -36.76 7.02 -23.34
CA VAL A 617 -35.62 6.26 -23.89
C VAL A 617 -34.56 5.88 -22.85
N ASP A 618 -34.62 6.48 -21.66
CA ASP A 618 -33.71 6.14 -20.55
C ASP A 618 -34.10 4.82 -19.86
N GLY A 619 -35.34 4.36 -20.06
CA GLY A 619 -35.84 3.09 -19.57
C GLY A 619 -36.67 3.21 -18.30
N THR A 620 -36.79 2.10 -17.57
CA THR A 620 -37.59 2.03 -16.34
C THR A 620 -36.78 2.61 -15.17
N LEU A 621 -37.36 3.56 -14.43
CA LEU A 621 -36.76 4.05 -13.18
C LEU A 621 -36.66 2.89 -12.18
N PHE A 622 -35.43 2.59 -11.76
CA PHE A 622 -35.13 1.50 -10.85
C PHE A 622 -34.93 1.99 -9.41
N ASP A 623 -34.27 3.14 -9.24
CA ASP A 623 -34.05 3.77 -7.94
C ASP A 623 -33.74 5.26 -8.08
N GLU A 624 -33.88 6.03 -6.99
CA GLU A 624 -33.65 7.48 -7.00
C GLU A 624 -32.95 7.99 -5.72
N LYS A 625 -32.18 9.06 -5.87
CA LYS A 625 -31.48 9.74 -4.78
C LYS A 625 -31.17 11.19 -5.14
N ASP A 626 -31.52 12.11 -4.25
CA ASP A 626 -31.12 13.51 -4.29
C ASP A 626 -31.35 14.22 -5.64
N GLY A 627 -32.46 13.90 -6.32
CA GLY A 627 -32.84 14.46 -7.62
C GLY A 627 -32.25 13.73 -8.84
N TYR A 628 -31.55 12.62 -8.64
CA TYR A 628 -31.02 11.74 -9.69
C TYR A 628 -31.72 10.39 -9.67
N GLY A 629 -31.92 9.81 -10.85
CA GLY A 629 -32.48 8.48 -11.03
C GLY A 629 -31.48 7.53 -11.67
N LEU A 630 -31.59 6.25 -11.31
CA LEU A 630 -31.00 5.12 -12.01
C LEU A 630 -32.07 4.44 -12.86
N TYR A 631 -31.85 4.40 -14.17
CA TYR A 631 -32.78 3.82 -15.13
C TYR A 631 -32.19 2.57 -15.78
N ILE A 632 -33.06 1.60 -16.08
CA ILE A 632 -32.72 0.35 -16.77
C ILE A 632 -33.48 0.28 -18.09
N ARG A 633 -32.75 0.24 -19.21
CA ARG A 633 -33.33 0.18 -20.56
C ARG A 633 -33.88 -1.20 -20.90
N ASP A 634 -33.14 -2.25 -20.56
CA ASP A 634 -33.50 -3.64 -20.79
C ASP A 634 -33.42 -4.44 -19.47
N MET A 635 -34.61 -4.77 -18.96
CA MET A 635 -34.77 -5.58 -17.74
C MET A 635 -34.36 -7.05 -17.93
N ALA A 636 -34.42 -7.59 -19.14
CA ALA A 636 -33.94 -8.94 -19.42
C ALA A 636 -32.41 -8.99 -19.38
N LEU A 637 -31.74 -7.99 -19.94
CA LEU A 637 -30.28 -7.85 -19.83
C LEU A 637 -29.85 -7.62 -18.37
N TYR A 638 -30.58 -6.81 -17.61
CA TYR A 638 -30.34 -6.67 -16.17
C TYR A 638 -30.44 -8.01 -15.43
N ALA A 639 -31.50 -8.79 -15.68
CA ALA A 639 -31.68 -10.11 -15.07
C ALA A 639 -30.55 -11.09 -15.47
N ALA A 640 -30.08 -11.05 -16.72
CA ALA A 640 -28.95 -11.85 -17.19
C ALA A 640 -27.64 -11.47 -16.48
N HIS A 641 -27.35 -10.18 -16.33
CA HIS A 641 -26.20 -9.72 -15.54
C HIS A 641 -26.30 -10.12 -14.07
N ALA A 642 -27.47 -9.96 -13.44
CA ALA A 642 -27.70 -10.33 -12.04
C ALA A 642 -27.52 -11.85 -11.80
N ALA A 643 -27.93 -12.67 -12.77
CA ALA A 643 -27.78 -14.13 -12.73
C ALA A 643 -26.38 -14.62 -13.15
N THR A 644 -25.46 -13.73 -13.52
CA THR A 644 -24.11 -14.12 -13.93
C THR A 644 -23.37 -14.72 -12.74
N LYS A 645 -22.73 -15.87 -12.99
CA LYS A 645 -21.92 -16.59 -12.01
C LYS A 645 -20.46 -16.45 -12.40
N LEU A 646 -19.68 -15.82 -11.55
CA LEU A 646 -18.25 -15.65 -11.78
C LEU A 646 -17.46 -16.69 -10.99
N PRO A 647 -16.30 -17.15 -11.50
CA PRO A 647 -15.38 -17.94 -10.71
C PRO A 647 -14.99 -17.16 -9.45
N VAL A 648 -15.24 -17.73 -8.27
CA VAL A 648 -14.88 -17.15 -6.96
C VAL A 648 -13.42 -17.47 -6.59
N ASP A 649 -12.67 -18.06 -7.52
CA ASP A 649 -11.56 -18.96 -7.19
C ASP A 649 -10.17 -18.46 -7.59
N THR A 650 -9.95 -17.14 -7.55
CA THR A 650 -8.65 -16.56 -7.94
C THR A 650 -7.61 -16.60 -6.82
N GLY A 651 -8.01 -16.82 -5.57
CA GLY A 651 -7.11 -16.88 -4.42
C GLY A 651 -6.46 -18.24 -4.21
N ALA A 652 -5.35 -18.27 -3.48
CA ALA A 652 -4.76 -19.54 -3.04
C ALA A 652 -5.65 -20.19 -1.98
N ALA A 653 -5.85 -21.51 -2.08
CA ALA A 653 -6.72 -22.27 -1.17
C ALA A 653 -6.32 -22.09 0.31
N ILE A 654 -5.03 -21.93 0.57
CA ILE A 654 -4.47 -21.82 1.91
C ILE A 654 -4.80 -20.47 2.60
N TYR A 655 -5.26 -19.46 1.85
CA TYR A 655 -5.59 -18.12 2.36
C TYR A 655 -7.10 -17.85 2.45
N ILE A 656 -7.94 -18.84 2.16
CA ILE A 656 -9.39 -18.65 2.18
C ILE A 656 -9.86 -18.36 3.61
N THR A 657 -10.56 -17.23 3.75
CA THR A 657 -11.25 -16.87 4.99
C THR A 657 -12.76 -16.92 4.74
N PRO A 658 -13.55 -17.65 5.53
CA PRO A 658 -14.99 -17.71 5.35
C PRO A 658 -15.64 -16.32 5.49
N ARG A 659 -16.64 -16.00 4.67
CA ARG A 659 -17.22 -14.64 4.64
C ARG A 659 -17.95 -14.30 5.94
N THR A 660 -18.54 -15.30 6.58
CA THR A 660 -19.12 -15.17 7.92
C THR A 660 -18.11 -14.67 8.96
N VAL A 661 -16.82 -14.99 8.78
CA VAL A 661 -15.70 -14.51 9.59
C VAL A 661 -15.31 -13.08 9.21
N ILE A 662 -15.20 -12.79 7.92
CA ILE A 662 -14.85 -11.46 7.39
C ILE A 662 -15.84 -10.40 7.86
N TYR A 663 -17.16 -10.68 7.81
CA TYR A 663 -18.19 -9.68 8.08
C TYR A 663 -18.76 -9.72 9.50
N GLY A 664 -18.44 -10.75 10.29
CA GLY A 664 -18.81 -10.80 11.70
C GLY A 664 -20.18 -11.41 12.01
N HIS A 665 -20.66 -12.30 11.14
CA HIS A 665 -22.00 -12.90 11.21
C HIS A 665 -21.99 -14.42 11.49
N GLY A 666 -20.82 -15.03 11.71
CA GLY A 666 -20.71 -16.48 11.95
C GLY A 666 -21.32 -16.96 13.27
N ALA A 667 -21.84 -18.19 13.27
CA ALA A 667 -22.43 -18.84 14.46
C ALA A 667 -21.45 -18.87 15.65
N LYS A 668 -21.95 -18.53 16.85
CA LYS A 668 -21.16 -18.46 18.08
C LYS A 668 -20.87 -19.83 18.71
N ARG A 669 -21.61 -20.87 18.30
CA ARG A 669 -21.48 -22.27 18.73
C ARG A 669 -21.70 -23.17 17.51
N GLY A 670 -20.80 -24.14 17.30
CA GLY A 670 -20.75 -24.98 16.09
C GLY A 670 -19.29 -25.36 15.77
N GLU A 671 -18.93 -25.41 14.49
CA GLU A 671 -17.57 -25.74 14.00
C GLU A 671 -16.48 -24.75 14.47
N ARG A 672 -16.85 -23.54 14.88
CA ARG A 672 -15.95 -22.51 15.39
C ARG A 672 -16.43 -22.00 16.75
N PHE A 673 -15.59 -22.10 17.76
CA PHE A 673 -15.90 -21.63 19.11
C PHE A 673 -15.52 -20.15 19.28
N VAL A 674 -16.53 -19.28 19.43
CA VAL A 674 -16.34 -17.84 19.61
C VAL A 674 -16.71 -17.44 21.04
N PHE A 675 -15.76 -16.81 21.73
CA PHE A 675 -15.93 -16.34 23.10
C PHE A 675 -16.17 -14.83 23.14
N ASP A 676 -17.24 -14.40 23.82
CA ASP A 676 -17.51 -12.99 24.09
C ASP A 676 -16.87 -12.60 25.43
N ILE A 677 -15.85 -11.74 25.41
CA ILE A 677 -15.11 -11.35 26.61
C ILE A 677 -15.82 -10.30 27.46
N VAL A 678 -16.86 -9.64 26.96
CA VAL A 678 -17.54 -8.57 27.70
C VAL A 678 -18.25 -9.10 28.96
N PRO A 679 -19.05 -10.18 28.91
CA PRO A 679 -19.67 -10.76 30.10
C PRO A 679 -18.67 -11.13 31.24
N PRO A 680 -17.57 -11.86 31.00
CA PRO A 680 -16.62 -12.17 32.07
C PRO A 680 -15.85 -10.95 32.57
N ILE A 681 -15.51 -9.97 31.72
CA ILE A 681 -14.91 -8.70 32.17
C ILE A 681 -15.88 -7.93 33.07
N LYS A 682 -17.17 -7.82 32.68
CA LYS A 682 -18.20 -7.18 33.53
C LYS A 682 -18.34 -7.89 34.88
N ARG A 683 -18.29 -9.22 34.91
CA ARG A 683 -18.30 -9.99 36.17
C ARG A 683 -17.05 -9.74 37.02
N LEU A 684 -15.87 -9.70 36.41
CA LEU A 684 -14.59 -9.41 37.08
C LEU A 684 -14.55 -7.99 37.66
N LEU A 685 -15.14 -7.01 36.96
CA LEU A 685 -15.21 -5.62 37.40
C LEU A 685 -16.39 -5.33 38.35
N GLY A 686 -17.16 -6.34 38.74
CA GLY A 686 -18.34 -6.17 39.62
C GLY A 686 -19.48 -5.37 38.98
N MET A 687 -19.47 -5.16 37.67
CA MET A 687 -20.45 -4.36 36.92
C MET A 687 -21.68 -5.20 36.51
N ASN A 688 -22.27 -5.92 37.46
CA ASN A 688 -23.51 -6.66 37.24
C ASN A 688 -24.73 -5.77 37.53
N GLY A 689 -25.37 -5.26 36.46
CA GLY A 689 -26.65 -4.51 36.46
C GLY A 689 -26.51 -3.12 35.84
N LYS A 690 -27.33 -2.64 34.90
CA LYS A 690 -28.60 -3.08 34.29
C LYS A 690 -28.42 -3.42 32.80
#